data_AF-A0A3D4BPU1-F1
#
_entry.id   AF-A0A3D4BPU1-F1
#
_cell.length_a   1.000
_cell.length_b   1.000
_cell.length_c   1.000
_cell.angle_alpha   90.00
_cell.angle_beta   90.00
_cell.angle_gamma   90.00
#
_symmetry.space_group_name_H-M   'P 1'
#
loop_
_entity.id
_entity.type
_entity.pdbx_description
1 polymer ?
#
loop_
_entity_poly.entity_id
_entity_poly.type
_entity_poly.pdbx_seq_one_letter_code
_entity_poly.pdbx_strand_id
1 'polypeptide(L)'
;MNKLESTSTRQIVDLANISPQRTFLASYPAKPDPQSSFYITKHHTQNADGSENHIISGVHLVLKKGHENGLWELLEDSRKSQDARNPKLKIRSLEIQCDTLEVHGQLKIPETNLTVYARKLVWGTAKASINSSPLPWAVKKAQNAAGQQKGENGAHGRHAGNIHLFIGKSEPADDQEQRLLACGGNGQDPGAGADGKDGESRQSRDGFEAAVKTPAISKAQVSFDTPAIYYTYGWYWSFIKGTSGTHTWGTDSFPTDGTDAVAPGKPGNAGNGGEIITTDKKLMDHSDNSPGKAGQKERDYRGGTAGRPLKSAKYAVKLYMDAFGTDNAGKDVAKLEGNHTTKSGTGAKALPADIIKGKSQSKHLDQAGLWIHPLQLQKVLEYARDLHLAGAVDDLPTLLADYEHTLSGEVPKSDLWNDNSAMQWARAASDIALILQRSRQHLDYYSHGAGFTPFLSLHGTVKLFEQEAERALHILLLTNWINVKARSVKEMSDILTEGIKNLNQNIDKGVEQIATAKEKITTHENVLESLRPQLENLAVELSDLENKLMDKARNDLEIKAMITAGIKMASAILKVIPVGQPALGAVGSLGEVAGDFIMGNNTAADAVSEMGGVFDKASKASKEALEAQKKLMEFKSKFPDEEVPGSDKKMLRKIGSNLGPALSKASEAIGALQVPESEVEAELKRLESESEEWNELTNKIRVLNERKTKALLNLLIAIEEVSEGYAKISSSTIAIVNFQKQKTEGLDKLNPEAVGCINEMEQEARHTLIYYLYLMVKAYETTILSPIDVNWKMSELTTAIQKLLQKSDVNPGRLKDQVHDLMPLYKNNINKIRTRLLNEFNFSERSNKLQIGLDADETPGPIKQLNHYGETYLDPVSFGLLLTDQQLARISDVNLIKVEFDPEGPPLPENSNVVISLQPDKEGTLRKSEKLYAVYSDQPISWSWTYIPSKKEGQEIEKSQPSRGAEDMFNFILGDQAGKVRQKMAYPPVWSRLKLKINFTKNFASGKRPRIRKLYLLFDCDSSLAPENQYVLKVEKLGVPAAVEVKCTKDLAGRANGLNNFYRIFIKNTQVSLSVPSNSDGAAFQSWTVFGNENVDSGHEKTSLKFSLSNHMIAQSHWDYMHQSTGTEVISRKALRKIAENHPEKDVRKSVQGLLAKIIPADLVIRLKPDQDAAVLGLATSLDNTTILEEGKDGWKQVNHNGIVGWVHVNQ
;
A
#
# COMPACT_ATOMS: atom_id res chain seq x y z
N MET A 1 17.68 5.26 -55.59
CA MET A 1 17.42 6.65 -55.18
C MET A 1 17.43 6.67 -53.66
N ASN A 2 18.63 6.66 -53.06
CA ASN A 2 19.38 7.82 -52.55
C ASN A 2 18.99 8.11 -51.08
N LYS A 3 19.85 8.06 -50.06
CA LYS A 3 21.24 7.61 -49.86
C LYS A 3 21.44 7.71 -48.33
N LEU A 4 21.39 6.62 -47.55
CA LEU A 4 21.61 6.59 -46.08
C LEU A 4 21.63 5.13 -45.53
N GLU A 5 22.37 4.92 -44.43
CA GLU A 5 22.34 3.81 -43.42
C GLU A 5 23.34 2.62 -43.44
N SER A 6 23.90 2.38 -42.23
CA SER A 6 24.56 1.19 -41.65
C SER A 6 26.05 0.92 -42.04
N THR A 7 26.98 0.39 -41.21
CA THR A 7 26.94 -0.48 -40.00
C THR A 7 28.29 -0.45 -39.24
N SER A 8 28.26 -0.45 -37.91
CA SER A 8 28.98 -1.42 -37.06
C SER A 8 28.34 -1.43 -35.67
N THR A 9 27.72 -2.57 -35.38
CA THR A 9 26.76 -2.88 -34.31
C THR A 9 27.44 -3.16 -32.98
N ARG A 10 27.13 -2.38 -31.93
CA ARG A 10 27.12 -2.89 -30.55
C ARG A 10 25.72 -3.43 -30.28
N GLN A 11 25.59 -4.75 -30.35
CA GLN A 11 24.45 -5.43 -29.72
C GLN A 11 24.58 -5.20 -28.22
N ILE A 12 23.82 -4.25 -27.70
CA ILE A 12 23.30 -4.38 -26.34
C ILE A 12 22.42 -5.61 -26.42
N VAL A 13 22.86 -6.69 -25.77
CA VAL A 13 21.95 -7.82 -25.53
C VAL A 13 20.83 -7.24 -24.68
N ASP A 14 19.66 -7.10 -25.29
CA ASP A 14 18.44 -6.77 -24.60
C ASP A 14 18.17 -7.90 -23.59
N LEU A 15 18.62 -7.69 -22.34
CA LEU A 15 18.45 -8.65 -21.25
C LEU A 15 16.98 -8.76 -20.80
N ALA A 16 16.14 -7.78 -21.15
CA ALA A 16 14.69 -7.89 -20.97
C ALA A 16 14.08 -8.95 -21.91
N ASN A 17 14.78 -9.32 -22.99
CA ASN A 17 14.43 -10.44 -23.88
C ASN A 17 15.06 -11.80 -23.49
N ILE A 18 15.86 -11.88 -22.41
CA ILE A 18 16.36 -13.18 -21.93
C ILE A 18 15.31 -13.84 -21.04
N SER A 19 14.85 -15.04 -21.44
CA SER A 19 13.90 -15.81 -20.65
C SER A 19 14.49 -16.08 -19.26
N PRO A 20 13.77 -15.80 -18.16
CA PRO A 20 14.28 -16.03 -16.82
C PRO A 20 14.68 -17.50 -16.66
N GLN A 21 15.89 -17.75 -16.13
CA GLN A 21 16.42 -19.10 -15.95
C GLN A 21 15.69 -19.89 -14.86
N ARG A 22 14.99 -19.18 -13.96
CA ARG A 22 14.27 -19.71 -12.81
C ARG A 22 12.88 -19.08 -12.75
N THR A 23 11.92 -19.81 -12.17
CA THR A 23 10.55 -19.36 -11.94
C THR A 23 10.39 -18.97 -10.47
N PHE A 24 9.66 -17.89 -10.20
CA PHE A 24 9.28 -17.50 -8.85
C PHE A 24 7.85 -17.95 -8.57
N LEU A 25 7.62 -18.42 -7.35
CA LEU A 25 6.27 -18.70 -6.88
C LEU A 25 5.78 -17.51 -6.09
N ALA A 26 4.53 -17.18 -6.34
CA ALA A 26 3.88 -16.11 -5.63
C ALA A 26 2.38 -16.38 -5.53
N SER A 27 1.93 -16.58 -4.30
CA SER A 27 0.53 -16.57 -3.90
C SER A 27 0.28 -15.26 -3.16
N TYR A 28 -0.63 -14.46 -3.70
CA TYR A 28 -1.05 -13.19 -3.13
C TYR A 28 -2.57 -13.18 -2.95
N PRO A 29 -3.10 -12.39 -1.99
CA PRO A 29 -4.51 -12.01 -2.01
C PRO A 29 -4.88 -11.34 -3.33
N ALA A 30 -6.16 -11.45 -3.71
CA ALA A 30 -6.70 -10.67 -4.82
C ALA A 30 -6.59 -9.17 -4.52
N LYS A 31 -6.23 -8.37 -5.54
CA LYS A 31 -6.15 -6.91 -5.47
C LYS A 31 -7.40 -6.34 -4.76
N PRO A 32 -7.23 -5.52 -3.71
CA PRO A 32 -8.35 -4.90 -3.01
C PRO A 32 -9.07 -3.89 -3.91
N ASP A 33 -10.37 -3.76 -3.72
CA ASP A 33 -11.19 -2.74 -4.38
C ASP A 33 -11.28 -1.51 -3.48
N PRO A 34 -10.83 -0.31 -3.92
CA PRO A 34 -10.87 0.91 -3.11
C PRO A 34 -12.29 1.41 -2.81
N GLN A 35 -13.32 0.95 -3.54
CA GLN A 35 -14.73 1.31 -3.34
C GLN A 35 -15.47 0.35 -2.39
N SER A 36 -14.83 -0.76 -2.04
CA SER A 36 -15.37 -1.76 -1.12
C SER A 36 -15.78 -1.13 0.21
N SER A 37 -16.92 -1.58 0.76
CA SER A 37 -17.36 -1.20 2.09
C SER A 37 -16.35 -1.54 3.19
N PHE A 38 -15.37 -2.41 2.92
CA PHE A 38 -14.27 -2.71 3.83
C PHE A 38 -13.41 -1.47 4.14
N TYR A 39 -13.25 -0.57 3.18
CA TYR A 39 -12.50 0.67 3.34
C TYR A 39 -13.40 1.89 3.56
N ILE A 40 -14.64 1.70 4.05
CA ILE A 40 -15.58 2.78 4.33
C ILE A 40 -16.10 2.66 5.78
N THR A 41 -15.91 3.72 6.57
CA THR A 41 -16.48 3.83 7.91
C THR A 41 -17.56 4.91 7.93
N LYS A 42 -18.69 4.62 8.58
CA LYS A 42 -19.83 5.55 8.71
C LYS A 42 -20.15 5.71 10.19
N HIS A 43 -20.05 6.93 10.70
CA HIS A 43 -20.43 7.29 12.06
C HIS A 43 -21.56 8.32 12.01
N HIS A 44 -22.60 8.13 12.83
CA HIS A 44 -23.68 9.11 12.93
C HIS A 44 -24.17 9.30 14.36
N THR A 45 -24.68 10.50 14.65
CA THR A 45 -25.39 10.82 15.89
C THR A 45 -26.71 11.48 15.56
N GLN A 46 -27.72 11.24 16.39
CA GLN A 46 -29.03 11.88 16.27
C GLN A 46 -29.15 12.98 17.32
N ASN A 47 -29.56 14.17 16.88
CA ASN A 47 -29.85 15.33 17.71
C ASN A 47 -31.24 15.21 18.35
N ALA A 48 -31.50 16.01 19.40
CA ALA A 48 -32.80 16.00 20.10
C ALA A 48 -33.99 16.41 19.20
N ASP A 49 -33.72 17.19 18.14
CA ASP A 49 -34.70 17.60 17.13
C ASP A 49 -34.95 16.54 16.04
N GLY A 50 -34.29 15.38 16.15
CA GLY A 50 -34.38 14.27 15.20
C GLY A 50 -33.45 14.37 13.99
N SER A 51 -32.74 15.49 13.81
CA SER A 51 -31.74 15.64 12.73
C SER A 51 -30.48 14.81 13.01
N GLU A 52 -29.75 14.45 11.97
CA GLU A 52 -28.56 13.60 12.06
C GLU A 52 -27.27 14.36 11.76
N ASN A 53 -26.18 13.99 12.44
CA ASN A 53 -24.82 14.40 12.10
C ASN A 53 -24.08 13.17 11.58
N HIS A 54 -23.48 13.25 10.40
CA HIS A 54 -22.77 12.16 9.73
C HIS A 54 -21.29 12.47 9.57
N ILE A 55 -20.45 11.46 9.81
CA ILE A 55 -19.02 11.45 9.53
C ILE A 55 -18.73 10.19 8.70
N ILE A 56 -18.18 10.36 7.50
CA ILE A 56 -17.91 9.27 6.56
C ILE A 56 -16.43 9.32 6.19
N SER A 57 -15.73 8.21 6.41
CA SER A 57 -14.33 8.07 6.03
C SER A 57 -14.14 6.95 5.01
N GLY A 58 -13.20 7.07 4.08
CA GLY A 58 -12.83 5.96 3.22
C GLY A 58 -11.74 6.22 2.19
N VAL A 59 -11.50 5.27 1.29
CA VAL A 59 -10.50 5.44 0.21
C VAL A 59 -11.18 6.09 -0.99
N HIS A 60 -12.07 5.38 -1.69
CA HIS A 60 -12.82 5.92 -2.82
C HIS A 60 -14.32 5.93 -2.52
N LEU A 61 -14.86 7.12 -2.25
CA LEU A 61 -16.27 7.32 -1.95
C LEU A 61 -17.02 7.79 -3.18
N VAL A 62 -17.94 6.95 -3.66
CA VAL A 62 -18.80 7.26 -4.81
C VAL A 62 -20.19 7.69 -4.34
N LEU A 63 -20.58 8.93 -4.64
CA LEU A 63 -21.91 9.49 -4.43
C LEU A 63 -22.72 9.34 -5.71
N LYS A 64 -23.30 8.16 -5.90
CA LYS A 64 -24.12 7.81 -7.06
C LYS A 64 -25.32 6.98 -6.64
N LYS A 65 -26.50 7.31 -7.17
CA LYS A 65 -27.73 6.57 -6.91
C LYS A 65 -27.57 5.09 -7.31
N GLY A 66 -27.92 4.18 -6.39
CA GLY A 66 -27.84 2.73 -6.58
C GLY A 66 -26.43 2.15 -6.55
N HIS A 67 -25.42 2.93 -6.13
CA HIS A 67 -24.06 2.44 -5.93
C HIS A 67 -23.99 1.50 -4.72
N GLU A 68 -23.11 0.50 -4.78
CA GLU A 68 -22.99 -0.55 -3.75
C GLU A 68 -22.58 -0.03 -2.37
N ASN A 69 -21.88 1.10 -2.29
CA ASN A 69 -21.54 1.74 -1.02
C ASN A 69 -22.76 2.37 -0.29
N GLY A 70 -23.89 2.54 -0.98
CA GLY A 70 -25.17 3.05 -0.44
C GLY A 70 -25.14 4.47 0.13
N LEU A 71 -24.12 5.27 -0.21
CA LEU A 71 -23.96 6.62 0.37
C LEU A 71 -24.99 7.62 -0.16
N TRP A 72 -25.40 7.47 -1.42
CA TRP A 72 -26.42 8.34 -2.02
C TRP A 72 -27.75 8.23 -1.27
N GLU A 73 -28.26 7.02 -1.07
CA GLU A 73 -29.54 6.77 -0.40
C GLU A 73 -29.51 7.22 1.06
N LEU A 74 -28.34 7.09 1.71
CA LEU A 74 -28.13 7.57 3.07
C LEU A 74 -28.25 9.09 3.14
N LEU A 75 -27.58 9.81 2.24
CA LEU A 75 -27.39 11.26 2.34
C LEU A 75 -28.51 12.05 1.67
N GLU A 76 -28.88 11.69 0.44
CA GLU A 76 -29.80 12.45 -0.42
C GLU A 76 -31.16 12.72 0.26
N ASP A 77 -31.61 13.96 0.18
CA ASP A 77 -32.96 14.36 0.55
C ASP A 77 -33.85 14.48 -0.70
N SER A 78 -34.70 13.47 -0.89
CA SER A 78 -35.62 13.42 -2.04
C SER A 78 -36.82 14.36 -1.94
N ARG A 79 -37.00 15.07 -0.82
CA ARG A 79 -38.12 16.00 -0.64
C ARG A 79 -38.01 17.18 -1.62
N LYS A 80 -39.17 17.65 -2.10
CA LYS A 80 -39.27 18.78 -3.04
C LYS A 80 -39.59 20.11 -2.35
N SER A 81 -40.13 20.06 -1.14
CA SER A 81 -40.59 21.22 -0.40
C SER A 81 -40.64 20.93 1.11
N GLN A 82 -40.75 21.99 1.91
CA GLN A 82 -40.79 21.94 3.37
C GLN A 82 -42.10 22.52 3.91
N ASP A 83 -42.66 21.93 4.96
CA ASP A 83 -43.77 22.53 5.71
C ASP A 83 -43.28 23.72 6.56
N ALA A 84 -43.94 24.86 6.43
CA ALA A 84 -43.67 26.09 7.17
C ALA A 84 -43.96 25.96 8.67
N ARG A 85 -44.89 25.09 9.08
CA ARG A 85 -45.28 24.93 10.48
C ARG A 85 -44.42 23.92 11.23
N ASN A 86 -43.81 22.97 10.53
CA ASN A 86 -42.95 21.95 11.11
C ASN A 86 -41.79 21.62 10.17
N PRO A 87 -40.81 22.53 10.01
CA PRO A 87 -39.65 22.28 9.18
C PRO A 87 -38.81 21.14 9.76
N LYS A 88 -38.56 20.11 8.96
CA LYS A 88 -37.70 18.97 9.32
C LYS A 88 -36.36 19.04 8.63
N LEU A 89 -35.28 18.94 9.39
CA LEU A 89 -33.92 18.80 8.88
C LEU A 89 -33.52 17.33 8.94
N LYS A 90 -33.15 16.73 7.79
CA LYS A 90 -32.69 15.34 7.76
C LYS A 90 -31.26 15.27 8.31
N ILE A 91 -30.35 16.02 7.72
CA ILE A 91 -28.92 16.03 8.07
C ILE A 91 -28.52 17.44 8.47
N ARG A 92 -27.99 17.60 9.66
CA ARG A 92 -27.52 18.87 10.20
C ARG A 92 -26.06 19.14 9.84
N SER A 93 -25.20 18.12 9.98
CA SER A 93 -23.81 18.18 9.52
C SER A 93 -23.40 16.90 8.81
N LEU A 94 -22.57 17.07 7.80
CA LEU A 94 -21.98 15.99 7.01
C LEU A 94 -20.48 16.26 6.87
N GLU A 95 -19.66 15.35 7.36
CA GLU A 95 -18.22 15.38 7.17
C GLU A 95 -17.79 14.17 6.33
N ILE A 96 -17.03 14.41 5.27
CA ILE A 96 -16.52 13.37 4.37
C ILE A 96 -15.00 13.46 4.33
N GLN A 97 -14.29 12.37 4.65
CA GLN A 97 -12.83 12.34 4.58
C GLN A 97 -12.36 11.13 3.78
N CYS A 98 -11.77 11.35 2.61
CA CYS A 98 -11.41 10.24 1.72
C CYS A 98 -10.27 10.53 0.76
N ASP A 99 -9.58 9.53 0.23
CA ASP A 99 -8.59 9.78 -0.83
C ASP A 99 -9.26 10.42 -2.04
N THR A 100 -10.32 9.77 -2.54
CA THR A 100 -11.07 10.19 -3.72
C THR A 100 -12.57 10.29 -3.40
N LEU A 101 -13.15 11.48 -3.56
CA LEU A 101 -14.59 11.69 -3.55
C LEU A 101 -15.09 11.81 -4.99
N GLU A 102 -16.02 10.96 -5.40
CA GLU A 102 -16.61 10.98 -6.74
C GLU A 102 -18.11 11.29 -6.67
N VAL A 103 -18.56 12.34 -7.34
CA VAL A 103 -19.95 12.83 -7.29
C VAL A 103 -20.64 12.64 -8.64
N HIS A 104 -21.82 12.00 -8.62
CA HIS A 104 -22.67 11.82 -9.79
C HIS A 104 -24.01 12.53 -9.60
N GLY A 105 -24.45 13.32 -10.58
CA GLY A 105 -25.69 14.10 -10.47
C GLY A 105 -25.68 15.12 -9.32
N GLN A 106 -26.85 15.70 -9.03
CA GLN A 106 -26.98 16.71 -7.98
C GLN A 106 -27.34 16.06 -6.64
N LEU A 107 -26.39 16.01 -5.69
CA LEU A 107 -26.64 15.60 -4.31
C LEU A 107 -27.31 16.77 -3.54
N LYS A 108 -28.55 16.59 -3.11
CA LYS A 108 -29.35 17.53 -2.32
C LYS A 108 -29.30 17.18 -0.84
N ILE A 109 -28.70 18.08 -0.07
CA ILE A 109 -28.53 18.01 1.38
C ILE A 109 -28.96 19.35 1.99
N PRO A 110 -30.27 19.69 1.91
CA PRO A 110 -30.76 21.03 2.22
C PRO A 110 -30.44 21.44 3.66
N GLU A 111 -29.90 22.64 3.83
CA GLU A 111 -29.55 23.25 5.13
C GLU A 111 -28.41 22.51 5.88
N THR A 112 -27.76 21.53 5.24
CA THR A 112 -26.67 20.75 5.83
C THR A 112 -25.34 21.48 5.76
N ASN A 113 -24.63 21.56 6.89
CA ASN A 113 -23.22 21.99 6.90
C ASN A 113 -22.34 20.83 6.42
N LEU A 114 -21.70 21.01 5.27
CA LEU A 114 -20.81 20.04 4.64
C LEU A 114 -19.35 20.43 4.83
N THR A 115 -18.53 19.49 5.30
CA THR A 115 -17.07 19.57 5.27
C THR A 115 -16.50 18.37 4.52
N VAL A 116 -15.59 18.60 3.57
CA VAL A 116 -14.91 17.54 2.80
C VAL A 116 -13.40 17.68 2.91
N TYR A 117 -12.72 16.59 3.22
CA TYR A 117 -11.27 16.44 3.11
C TYR A 117 -10.97 15.36 2.07
N ALA A 118 -10.38 15.75 0.93
CA ALA A 118 -10.03 14.77 -0.09
C ALA A 118 -8.78 15.11 -0.88
N ARG A 119 -7.96 14.09 -1.21
CA ARG A 119 -6.86 14.30 -2.16
C ARG A 119 -7.43 14.65 -3.53
N LYS A 120 -8.45 13.92 -3.97
CA LYS A 120 -9.06 14.04 -5.28
C LYS A 120 -10.58 14.20 -5.19
N LEU A 121 -11.13 15.21 -5.87
CA LEU A 121 -12.57 15.38 -6.09
C LEU A 121 -12.91 15.16 -7.56
N VAL A 122 -13.78 14.19 -7.86
CA VAL A 122 -14.17 13.82 -9.21
C VAL A 122 -15.64 14.15 -9.46
N TRP A 123 -15.94 15.00 -10.43
CA TRP A 123 -17.30 15.24 -10.95
C TRP A 123 -17.60 14.23 -12.05
N GLY A 124 -18.12 13.05 -11.66
CA GLY A 124 -18.30 11.89 -12.55
C GLY A 124 -19.36 12.05 -13.65
N THR A 125 -20.16 13.13 -13.63
CA THR A 125 -21.13 13.47 -14.67
C THR A 125 -21.15 14.98 -14.92
N ALA A 126 -21.52 15.42 -16.13
CA ALA A 126 -21.61 16.84 -16.46
C ALA A 126 -22.45 17.64 -15.44
N LYS A 127 -23.60 17.11 -15.00
CA LYS A 127 -24.50 17.77 -14.04
C LYS A 127 -24.17 17.49 -12.57
N ALA A 128 -22.98 16.95 -12.26
CA ALA A 128 -22.62 16.64 -10.89
C ALA A 128 -22.50 17.94 -10.06
N SER A 129 -23.22 18.00 -8.93
CA SER A 129 -23.20 19.16 -8.03
C SER A 129 -23.60 18.76 -6.62
N ILE A 130 -23.20 19.57 -5.63
CA ILE A 130 -23.62 19.43 -4.24
C ILE A 130 -24.49 20.65 -3.90
N ASN A 131 -25.69 20.40 -3.37
CA ASN A 131 -26.69 21.43 -3.11
C ASN A 131 -27.14 21.41 -1.65
N SER A 132 -26.64 22.37 -0.87
CA SER A 132 -27.05 22.62 0.53
C SER A 132 -28.16 23.67 0.67
N SER A 133 -28.73 24.14 -0.44
CA SER A 133 -29.79 25.15 -0.46
C SER A 133 -31.08 24.61 0.19
N PRO A 134 -31.81 25.41 0.98
CA PRO A 134 -33.05 24.96 1.61
C PRO A 134 -34.12 24.62 0.59
N LEU A 135 -34.93 23.62 0.91
CA LEU A 135 -36.13 23.31 0.11
C LEU A 135 -37.13 24.48 0.14
N PRO A 136 -37.82 24.78 -0.96
CA PRO A 136 -38.86 25.81 -0.98
C PRO A 136 -40.00 25.45 -0.03
N TRP A 137 -40.73 26.46 0.44
CA TRP A 137 -41.95 26.25 1.22
C TRP A 137 -43.01 25.52 0.39
N ALA A 138 -43.67 24.52 1.01
CA ALA A 138 -44.72 23.73 0.37
C ALA A 138 -45.92 24.59 -0.06
N VAL A 139 -46.17 25.69 0.67
CA VAL A 139 -47.16 26.70 0.34
C VAL A 139 -46.47 28.04 0.18
N LYS A 140 -46.73 28.74 -0.92
CA LYS A 140 -46.08 30.01 -1.24
C LYS A 140 -46.50 31.18 -0.33
N LYS A 141 -47.70 31.09 0.23
CA LYS A 141 -48.35 32.15 1.02
C LYS A 141 -48.90 31.60 2.34
N ALA A 142 -48.73 32.34 3.43
CA ALA A 142 -49.30 32.02 4.72
C ALA A 142 -50.84 32.20 4.73
N GLN A 143 -51.50 31.72 5.79
CA GLN A 143 -52.94 31.70 5.88
C GLN A 143 -53.52 33.13 5.93
N ASN A 144 -54.48 33.42 5.06
CA ASN A 144 -55.18 34.71 5.03
C ASN A 144 -55.99 34.94 6.31
N ALA A 145 -56.36 36.20 6.54
CA ALA A 145 -57.25 36.61 7.62
C ALA A 145 -58.59 35.83 7.58
N ALA A 146 -59.12 35.52 8.77
CA ALA A 146 -60.40 34.87 8.95
C ALA A 146 -61.17 35.54 10.10
N GLY A 147 -62.36 36.08 9.81
CA GLY A 147 -63.12 36.87 10.78
C GLY A 147 -62.35 38.12 11.20
N GLN A 148 -62.10 38.28 12.51
CA GLN A 148 -61.31 39.39 13.08
C GLN A 148 -59.82 39.03 13.26
N GLN A 149 -59.42 37.80 12.94
CA GLN A 149 -58.02 37.36 13.06
C GLN A 149 -57.22 37.85 11.85
N LYS A 150 -56.13 38.58 12.11
CA LYS A 150 -55.18 39.05 11.09
C LYS A 150 -54.58 37.90 10.28
N GLY A 151 -54.13 38.20 9.06
CA GLY A 151 -53.37 37.25 8.25
C GLY A 151 -52.12 36.74 8.99
N GLU A 152 -51.79 35.46 8.81
CA GLU A 152 -50.58 34.88 9.39
C GLU A 152 -49.32 35.48 8.74
N ASN A 153 -48.26 35.64 9.53
CA ASN A 153 -46.97 36.07 9.00
C ASN A 153 -46.39 34.98 8.08
N GLY A 154 -45.68 35.40 7.04
CA GLY A 154 -44.92 34.49 6.22
C GLY A 154 -43.74 33.89 6.99
N ALA A 155 -43.52 32.57 6.85
CA ALA A 155 -42.33 31.92 7.37
C ALA A 155 -41.04 32.54 6.78
N HIS A 156 -40.04 32.77 7.63
CA HIS A 156 -38.75 33.33 7.20
C HIS A 156 -38.00 32.36 6.30
N GLY A 157 -37.33 32.88 5.26
CA GLY A 157 -36.43 32.10 4.42
C GLY A 157 -35.34 31.45 5.26
N ARG A 158 -35.14 30.15 5.05
CA ARG A 158 -34.15 29.37 5.82
C ARG A 158 -32.74 29.63 5.29
N HIS A 159 -31.74 29.47 6.14
CA HIS A 159 -30.34 29.64 5.77
C HIS A 159 -29.84 28.41 5.03
N ALA A 160 -29.08 28.59 3.95
CA ALA A 160 -28.37 27.46 3.36
C ALA A 160 -27.29 26.93 4.30
N GLY A 161 -26.96 25.65 4.15
CA GLY A 161 -25.85 25.05 4.89
C GLY A 161 -24.51 25.48 4.32
N ASN A 162 -23.49 25.57 5.16
CA ASN A 162 -22.12 25.92 4.74
C ASN A 162 -21.48 24.76 3.96
N ILE A 163 -20.59 25.08 3.02
CA ILE A 163 -19.82 24.10 2.25
C ILE A 163 -18.33 24.41 2.38
N HIS A 164 -17.58 23.56 3.09
CA HIS A 164 -16.14 23.67 3.29
C HIS A 164 -15.44 22.51 2.58
N LEU A 165 -14.62 22.77 1.57
CA LEU A 165 -13.93 21.77 0.76
C LEU A 165 -12.41 21.93 0.83
N PHE A 166 -11.73 21.01 1.49
CA PHE A 166 -10.28 20.92 1.54
C PHE A 166 -9.82 19.84 0.57
N ILE A 167 -9.51 20.25 -0.66
CA ILE A 167 -9.25 19.40 -1.81
C ILE A 167 -7.80 19.55 -2.29
N GLY A 168 -7.13 18.43 -2.56
CA GLY A 168 -5.79 18.41 -3.17
C GLY A 168 -5.83 18.73 -4.67
N LYS A 169 -6.75 18.08 -5.40
CA LYS A 169 -7.03 18.33 -6.83
C LYS A 169 -8.49 17.99 -7.20
N SER A 170 -9.07 18.69 -8.17
CA SER A 170 -10.40 18.39 -8.72
C SER A 170 -10.37 18.06 -10.22
N GLU A 171 -11.30 17.21 -10.68
CA GLU A 171 -11.43 16.76 -12.07
C GLU A 171 -12.90 16.47 -12.45
N PRO A 172 -13.37 16.78 -13.68
CA PRO A 172 -12.85 17.79 -14.57
C PRO A 172 -12.95 19.18 -13.92
N ALA A 173 -11.92 19.99 -14.12
CA ALA A 173 -11.82 21.31 -13.50
C ALA A 173 -12.12 22.46 -14.47
N ASP A 174 -12.52 22.17 -15.72
CA ASP A 174 -12.49 23.11 -16.84
C ASP A 174 -13.83 23.25 -17.59
N ASP A 175 -14.96 22.80 -17.02
CA ASP A 175 -16.29 23.09 -17.59
C ASP A 175 -16.98 24.27 -16.90
N GLN A 176 -18.08 24.78 -17.44
CA GLN A 176 -18.78 25.99 -16.93
C GLN A 176 -19.94 25.66 -15.98
N GLU A 177 -20.04 24.41 -15.52
CA GLU A 177 -21.17 23.94 -14.72
C GLU A 177 -21.07 24.43 -13.27
N GLN A 178 -22.21 24.75 -12.67
CA GLN A 178 -22.27 25.10 -11.25
C GLN A 178 -22.15 23.83 -10.40
N ARG A 179 -21.11 23.75 -9.58
CA ARG A 179 -20.75 22.58 -8.77
C ARG A 179 -21.25 22.68 -7.34
N LEU A 180 -21.20 23.87 -6.74
CA LEU A 180 -21.52 24.10 -5.33
C LEU A 180 -22.70 25.06 -5.23
N LEU A 181 -23.82 24.59 -4.67
CA LEU A 181 -25.05 25.38 -4.53
C LEU A 181 -25.41 25.52 -3.05
N ALA A 182 -25.27 26.74 -2.51
CA ALA A 182 -25.57 27.08 -1.12
C ALA A 182 -26.44 28.36 -1.06
N CYS A 183 -27.49 28.41 -1.86
CA CYS A 183 -28.35 29.59 -1.99
C CYS A 183 -29.34 29.70 -0.83
N GLY A 184 -29.50 30.89 -0.26
CA GLY A 184 -30.44 31.13 0.83
C GLY A 184 -31.90 30.94 0.42
N GLY A 185 -32.73 30.43 1.33
CA GLY A 185 -34.15 30.21 1.08
C GLY A 185 -34.93 31.52 0.98
N ASN A 186 -35.97 31.53 0.13
CA ASN A 186 -36.88 32.66 0.04
C ASN A 186 -37.86 32.68 1.23
N GLY A 187 -38.17 33.87 1.74
CA GLY A 187 -39.26 34.09 2.68
C GLY A 187 -40.61 33.77 2.04
N GLN A 188 -41.54 33.25 2.84
CA GLN A 188 -42.91 33.01 2.41
C GLN A 188 -43.69 34.34 2.35
N ASP A 189 -44.62 34.44 1.41
CA ASP A 189 -45.54 35.57 1.35
C ASP A 189 -46.49 35.54 2.56
N PRO A 190 -46.89 36.69 3.13
CA PRO A 190 -47.80 36.73 4.26
C PRO A 190 -49.24 36.41 3.86
N GLY A 191 -50.07 36.05 4.83
CA GLY A 191 -51.51 35.98 4.65
C GLY A 191 -52.11 37.35 4.34
N ALA A 192 -53.05 37.38 3.39
CA ALA A 192 -53.80 38.58 3.07
C ALA A 192 -54.64 39.06 4.27
N GLY A 193 -54.82 40.37 4.38
CA GLY A 193 -55.81 40.99 5.27
C GLY A 193 -57.21 40.92 4.67
N ALA A 194 -58.16 41.64 5.29
CA ALA A 194 -59.51 41.82 4.75
C ALA A 194 -59.93 43.28 4.86
N ASP A 195 -60.56 43.80 3.82
CA ASP A 195 -61.17 45.14 3.86
C ASP A 195 -62.37 45.12 4.83
N GLY A 196 -62.58 46.23 5.54
CA GLY A 196 -63.73 46.40 6.40
C GLY A 196 -65.04 46.45 5.60
N LYS A 197 -66.14 45.96 6.19
CA LYS A 197 -67.47 46.03 5.57
C LYS A 197 -68.03 47.44 5.74
N ASP A 198 -68.57 47.98 4.65
CA ASP A 198 -69.26 49.26 4.67
C ASP A 198 -70.45 49.21 5.64
N GLY A 199 -70.65 50.30 6.37
CA GLY A 199 -71.79 50.47 7.26
C GLY A 199 -73.09 50.61 6.46
N GLU A 200 -74.18 50.10 7.01
CA GLU A 200 -75.47 50.17 6.35
C GLU A 200 -75.98 51.61 6.30
N SER A 201 -76.36 52.08 5.11
CA SER A 201 -76.97 53.40 4.94
C SER A 201 -78.49 53.35 5.17
N ARG A 202 -79.07 54.51 5.51
CA ARG A 202 -80.51 54.75 5.61
C ARG A 202 -80.90 55.94 4.74
N GLN A 203 -82.13 55.92 4.23
CA GLN A 203 -82.69 57.10 3.58
C GLN A 203 -82.93 58.19 4.63
N SER A 204 -82.69 59.44 4.27
CA SER A 204 -82.88 60.59 5.17
C SER A 204 -83.60 61.74 4.48
N ARG A 205 -84.21 62.60 5.29
CA ARG A 205 -84.82 63.86 4.84
C ARG A 205 -84.43 65.01 5.76
N ASP A 206 -84.15 66.16 5.16
CA ASP A 206 -83.84 67.40 5.90
C ASP A 206 -85.11 68.15 6.33
N GLY A 207 -86.25 67.69 5.86
CA GLY A 207 -87.55 68.27 6.15
C GLY A 207 -88.63 67.59 5.33
N PHE A 208 -89.87 67.99 5.60
CA PHE A 208 -91.01 67.58 4.80
C PHE A 208 -92.09 68.65 4.85
N GLU A 209 -92.86 68.73 3.77
CA GLU A 209 -94.10 69.47 3.76
C GLU A 209 -95.22 68.50 4.10
N ALA A 210 -96.07 68.90 5.04
CA ALA A 210 -97.36 68.28 5.25
C ALA A 210 -98.45 69.33 5.07
N ALA A 211 -99.56 68.92 4.49
CA ALA A 211 -100.76 69.73 4.37
C ALA A 211 -101.95 68.93 4.86
N VAL A 212 -102.87 69.59 5.54
CA VAL A 212 -104.14 69.00 5.97
C VAL A 212 -105.25 70.02 5.71
N LYS A 213 -106.40 69.54 5.23
CA LYS A 213 -107.53 70.39 4.82
C LYS A 213 -108.73 70.15 5.72
N THR A 214 -108.97 71.04 6.69
CA THR A 214 -110.11 70.93 7.63
C THR A 214 -110.39 72.25 8.39
N PRO A 215 -111.38 73.11 8.02
CA PRO A 215 -112.07 73.29 6.73
C PRO A 215 -111.27 74.13 5.71
N ALA A 216 -110.24 74.86 6.16
CA ALA A 216 -109.23 75.50 5.33
C ALA A 216 -107.93 74.65 5.29
N ILE A 217 -107.02 74.93 4.35
CA ILE A 217 -105.75 74.19 4.24
C ILE A 217 -104.73 74.79 5.21
N SER A 218 -104.20 73.98 6.11
CA SER A 218 -102.99 74.29 6.86
C SER A 218 -101.82 73.51 6.28
N LYS A 219 -100.75 74.22 5.92
CA LYS A 219 -99.49 73.64 5.46
C LYS A 219 -98.43 73.86 6.52
N ALA A 220 -97.59 72.88 6.74
CA ALA A 220 -96.43 72.98 7.62
C ALA A 220 -95.19 72.58 6.84
N GLN A 221 -94.23 73.50 6.77
CA GLN A 221 -92.88 73.19 6.33
C GLN A 221 -92.05 72.81 7.54
N VAL A 222 -91.76 71.52 7.72
CA VAL A 222 -90.94 71.04 8.83
C VAL A 222 -89.52 70.90 8.34
N SER A 223 -88.59 71.56 9.00
CA SER A 223 -87.15 71.36 8.80
C SER A 223 -86.56 70.65 10.01
N PHE A 224 -85.63 69.74 9.75
CA PHE A 224 -84.86 69.05 10.77
C PHE A 224 -83.48 69.68 10.86
N ASP A 225 -83.04 69.97 12.07
CA ASP A 225 -81.68 70.47 12.35
C ASP A 225 -80.60 69.40 12.11
N THR A 226 -80.99 68.12 12.00
CA THR A 226 -80.15 66.99 11.61
C THR A 226 -80.99 66.07 10.71
N PRO A 227 -80.46 65.54 9.59
CA PRO A 227 -81.26 64.73 8.68
C PRO A 227 -82.02 63.61 9.40
N ALA A 228 -83.34 63.61 9.28
CA ALA A 228 -84.18 62.61 9.91
C ALA A 228 -84.14 61.32 9.10
N ILE A 229 -83.74 60.22 9.74
CA ILE A 229 -83.82 58.87 9.15
C ILE A 229 -85.13 58.17 9.49
N TYR A 230 -85.81 58.68 10.51
CA TYR A 230 -87.12 58.24 10.96
C TYR A 230 -87.84 59.41 11.61
N TYR A 231 -89.10 59.65 11.26
CA TYR A 231 -89.93 60.57 12.03
C TYR A 231 -91.40 60.16 12.03
N THR A 232 -92.09 60.58 13.08
CA THR A 232 -93.54 60.52 13.15
C THR A 232 -94.12 61.91 13.17
N TYR A 233 -95.29 62.10 12.56
CA TYR A 233 -96.00 63.37 12.66
C TYR A 233 -97.51 63.21 12.72
N GLY A 234 -98.18 64.16 13.35
CA GLY A 234 -99.64 64.24 13.41
C GLY A 234 -100.10 65.67 13.60
N TRP A 235 -101.32 65.96 13.16
CA TRP A 235 -101.93 67.29 13.33
C TRP A 235 -102.85 67.36 14.55
N TYR A 236 -102.79 68.48 15.27
CA TYR A 236 -103.43 68.78 16.54
C TYR A 236 -104.13 70.15 16.50
N TRP A 237 -105.20 70.35 17.27
CA TRP A 237 -105.85 71.65 17.41
C TRP A 237 -105.29 72.40 18.63
N SER A 238 -104.90 73.67 18.48
CA SER A 238 -104.32 74.48 19.56
C SER A 238 -105.23 74.67 20.80
N PHE A 239 -106.54 74.37 20.69
CA PHE A 239 -107.53 74.51 21.76
C PHE A 239 -108.35 73.23 22.06
N ILE A 240 -108.15 72.11 21.32
CA ILE A 240 -108.84 70.82 21.55
C ILE A 240 -107.82 69.67 21.47
N LYS A 241 -107.71 68.84 22.51
CA LYS A 241 -106.79 67.67 22.56
C LYS A 241 -107.25 66.49 21.67
N GLY A 242 -107.52 66.72 20.39
CA GLY A 242 -107.84 65.70 19.37
C GLY A 242 -106.80 65.66 18.25
N THR A 243 -106.53 64.47 17.70
CA THR A 243 -105.46 64.23 16.70
C THR A 243 -106.00 63.63 15.40
N SER A 244 -105.35 63.90 14.26
CA SER A 244 -105.70 63.33 12.94
C SER A 244 -105.05 61.98 12.61
N GLY A 245 -104.38 61.33 13.57
CA GLY A 245 -103.63 60.09 13.36
C GLY A 245 -102.14 60.31 13.10
N THR A 246 -101.31 59.41 13.61
CA THR A 246 -99.84 59.49 13.51
C THR A 246 -99.36 58.83 12.23
N HIS A 247 -98.63 59.60 11.42
CA HIS A 247 -97.98 59.13 10.21
C HIS A 247 -96.51 58.87 10.49
N THR A 248 -95.95 57.83 9.87
CA THR A 248 -94.55 57.43 10.06
C THR A 248 -93.82 57.43 8.73
N TRP A 249 -92.57 57.89 8.74
CA TRP A 249 -91.67 57.84 7.59
C TRP A 249 -90.29 57.35 8.00
N GLY A 250 -89.67 56.50 7.15
CA GLY A 250 -88.33 55.96 7.36
C GLY A 250 -88.30 54.61 8.10
N THR A 251 -87.10 54.13 8.42
CA THR A 251 -86.87 52.87 9.16
C THR A 251 -86.33 53.20 10.55
N ASP A 252 -86.87 52.58 11.60
CA ASP A 252 -86.49 52.84 12.99
C ASP A 252 -85.16 52.14 13.39
N SER A 253 -84.12 52.32 12.57
CA SER A 253 -82.75 51.89 12.88
C SER A 253 -81.75 52.86 12.26
N PHE A 254 -80.75 53.28 13.04
CA PHE A 254 -79.72 54.19 12.57
C PHE A 254 -78.84 53.55 11.50
N PRO A 255 -78.21 54.35 10.61
CA PRO A 255 -77.08 53.89 9.81
C PRO A 255 -75.98 53.33 10.75
N THR A 256 -75.19 52.37 10.28
CA THR A 256 -74.13 51.76 11.10
C THR A 256 -72.74 52.31 10.75
N ASP A 257 -71.80 52.18 11.68
CA ASP A 257 -70.38 52.38 11.40
C ASP A 257 -69.90 51.37 10.35
N GLY A 258 -68.88 51.76 9.58
CA GLY A 258 -68.10 50.81 8.80
C GLY A 258 -67.17 50.01 9.71
N THR A 259 -66.97 48.72 9.44
CA THR A 259 -66.09 47.92 10.29
C THR A 259 -64.62 48.21 9.98
N ASP A 260 -63.73 48.02 10.95
CA ASP A 260 -62.29 48.11 10.74
C ASP A 260 -61.80 47.07 9.72
N ALA A 261 -60.70 47.39 9.04
CA ALA A 261 -59.98 46.42 8.22
C ALA A 261 -59.20 45.45 9.11
N VAL A 262 -59.06 44.21 8.64
CA VAL A 262 -58.25 43.19 9.29
C VAL A 262 -56.86 43.20 8.67
N ALA A 263 -55.83 43.40 9.49
CA ALA A 263 -54.47 43.54 9.02
C ALA A 263 -53.95 42.28 8.29
N PRO A 264 -53.12 42.44 7.25
CA PRO A 264 -52.36 41.32 6.67
C PRO A 264 -51.25 40.87 7.63
N GLY A 265 -50.70 39.69 7.37
CA GLY A 265 -49.46 39.26 7.99
C GLY A 265 -48.25 40.04 7.48
N LYS A 266 -47.11 39.86 8.15
CA LYS A 266 -45.80 40.38 7.70
C LYS A 266 -45.08 39.34 6.84
N PRO A 267 -44.46 39.71 5.71
CA PRO A 267 -43.72 38.77 4.88
C PRO A 267 -42.55 38.13 5.62
N GLY A 268 -42.18 36.91 5.22
CA GLY A 268 -40.98 36.26 5.73
C GLY A 268 -39.70 36.96 5.29
N ASN A 269 -38.71 37.02 6.19
CA ASN A 269 -37.37 37.53 5.91
C ASN A 269 -36.64 36.68 4.85
N ALA A 270 -35.64 37.27 4.18
CA ALA A 270 -34.72 36.53 3.32
C ALA A 270 -33.76 35.64 4.13
N GLY A 271 -33.49 34.42 3.65
CA GLY A 271 -32.44 33.56 4.19
C GLY A 271 -31.06 33.94 3.67
N ASN A 272 -30.04 33.88 4.52
CA ASN A 272 -28.62 33.93 4.12
C ASN A 272 -28.23 32.74 3.21
N GLY A 273 -27.34 33.01 2.25
CA GLY A 273 -26.59 31.96 1.57
C GLY A 273 -25.52 31.37 2.49
N GLY A 274 -25.08 30.16 2.18
CA GLY A 274 -24.09 29.42 2.96
C GLY A 274 -22.68 29.98 2.74
N GLU A 275 -21.83 29.82 3.73
CA GLU A 275 -20.41 30.11 3.57
C GLU A 275 -19.76 29.04 2.69
N ILE A 276 -18.95 29.46 1.71
CA ILE A 276 -18.13 28.57 0.89
C ILE A 276 -16.66 28.78 1.20
N ILE A 277 -15.99 27.76 1.74
CA ILE A 277 -14.54 27.77 1.97
C ILE A 277 -13.91 26.66 1.12
N THR A 278 -12.86 26.98 0.34
CA THR A 278 -12.19 25.96 -0.48
C THR A 278 -10.69 26.18 -0.64
N THR A 279 -9.91 25.11 -0.66
CA THR A 279 -8.49 25.12 -1.07
C THR A 279 -8.29 25.02 -2.58
N ASP A 280 -9.34 24.68 -3.33
CA ASP A 280 -9.33 24.70 -4.79
C ASP A 280 -9.97 26.00 -5.29
N LYS A 281 -9.13 26.88 -5.85
CA LYS A 281 -9.54 28.18 -6.38
C LYS A 281 -10.54 28.04 -7.53
N LYS A 282 -10.41 27.00 -8.38
CA LYS A 282 -11.29 26.82 -9.55
C LYS A 282 -12.74 26.58 -9.11
N LEU A 283 -12.94 25.81 -8.04
CA LEU A 283 -14.28 25.53 -7.51
C LEU A 283 -15.04 26.79 -7.03
N MET A 284 -14.35 27.88 -6.72
CA MET A 284 -15.03 29.14 -6.38
C MET A 284 -15.81 29.72 -7.56
N ASP A 285 -15.24 29.64 -8.77
CA ASP A 285 -15.88 30.15 -9.99
C ASP A 285 -17.10 29.29 -10.39
N HIS A 286 -17.17 28.06 -9.85
CA HIS A 286 -18.27 27.11 -10.04
C HIS A 286 -19.21 27.03 -8.82
N SER A 287 -19.34 28.13 -8.06
CA SER A 287 -20.17 28.17 -6.86
C SER A 287 -21.24 29.27 -6.88
N ASP A 288 -22.42 28.96 -6.35
CA ASP A 288 -23.52 29.90 -6.11
C ASP A 288 -23.96 29.83 -4.65
N ASN A 289 -23.66 30.89 -3.89
CA ASN A 289 -24.14 31.09 -2.52
C ASN A 289 -25.02 32.34 -2.39
N SER A 290 -25.75 32.68 -3.44
CA SER A 290 -26.63 33.85 -3.46
C SER A 290 -27.61 33.84 -2.28
N PRO A 291 -27.83 34.97 -1.60
CA PRO A 291 -28.84 35.04 -0.55
C PRO A 291 -30.26 34.93 -1.12
N GLY A 292 -31.19 34.45 -0.30
CA GLY A 292 -32.61 34.40 -0.62
C GLY A 292 -33.25 35.79 -0.69
N LYS A 293 -34.50 35.82 -1.13
CA LYS A 293 -35.36 37.01 -1.19
C LYS A 293 -36.42 36.96 -0.09
N ALA A 294 -36.82 38.11 0.45
CA ALA A 294 -37.98 38.18 1.33
C ALA A 294 -39.28 37.83 0.59
N GLY A 295 -40.31 37.43 1.35
CA GLY A 295 -41.66 37.30 0.82
C GLY A 295 -42.21 38.63 0.31
N GLN A 296 -43.17 38.57 -0.61
CA GLN A 296 -43.76 39.76 -1.20
C GLN A 296 -44.66 40.48 -0.19
N LYS A 297 -44.46 41.80 -0.05
CA LYS A 297 -45.29 42.66 0.78
C LYS A 297 -46.73 42.69 0.23
N GLU A 298 -47.70 42.54 1.13
CA GLU A 298 -49.12 42.71 0.82
C GLU A 298 -49.52 44.17 0.56
N ARG A 299 -50.73 44.37 0.03
CA ARG A 299 -51.32 45.70 -0.13
C ARG A 299 -51.83 46.25 1.21
N ASP A 300 -52.06 47.56 1.28
CA ASP A 300 -52.81 48.15 2.39
C ASP A 300 -54.32 47.85 2.25
N TYR A 301 -55.00 47.61 3.37
CA TYR A 301 -56.42 47.24 3.43
C TYR A 301 -57.24 48.40 4.00
N ARG A 302 -58.39 48.68 3.40
CA ARG A 302 -59.23 49.83 3.75
C ARG A 302 -60.31 49.45 4.77
N GLY A 303 -60.58 50.33 5.73
CA GLY A 303 -61.74 50.18 6.60
C GLY A 303 -63.04 50.42 5.82
N GLY A 304 -64.15 49.88 6.32
CA GLY A 304 -65.46 50.08 5.73
C GLY A 304 -65.87 51.54 5.78
N THR A 305 -66.53 52.03 4.75
CA THR A 305 -67.10 53.37 4.73
C THR A 305 -68.28 53.49 5.70
N ALA A 306 -68.43 54.65 6.35
CA ALA A 306 -69.56 54.91 7.24
C ALA A 306 -70.91 54.87 6.51
N GLY A 307 -71.94 54.27 7.12
CA GLY A 307 -73.31 54.32 6.61
C GLY A 307 -73.85 55.76 6.59
N ARG A 308 -74.55 56.13 5.51
CA ARG A 308 -75.11 57.49 5.33
C ARG A 308 -76.58 57.58 5.80
N PRO A 309 -77.06 58.75 6.25
CA PRO A 309 -76.31 60.00 6.47
C PRO A 309 -75.37 59.91 7.69
N LEU A 310 -74.24 60.62 7.62
CA LEU A 310 -73.18 60.57 8.65
C LEU A 310 -73.61 61.13 10.01
N LYS A 311 -74.58 62.04 10.01
CA LYS A 311 -75.27 62.52 11.21
C LYS A 311 -76.76 62.33 10.96
N SER A 312 -77.42 61.67 11.89
CA SER A 312 -78.86 61.43 11.82
C SER A 312 -79.51 61.58 13.19
N ALA A 313 -80.81 61.85 13.17
CA ALA A 313 -81.65 61.81 14.36
C ALA A 313 -83.02 61.23 14.00
N LYS A 314 -83.77 60.86 15.04
CA LYS A 314 -85.17 60.42 14.93
C LYS A 314 -86.07 61.48 15.54
N TYR A 315 -87.23 61.77 14.95
CA TYR A 315 -88.09 62.88 15.39
C TYR A 315 -89.54 62.50 15.62
N ALA A 316 -90.20 63.21 16.53
CA ALA A 316 -91.65 63.26 16.67
C ALA A 316 -92.08 64.71 16.47
N VAL A 317 -92.98 64.91 15.51
CA VAL A 317 -93.41 66.24 15.09
C VAL A 317 -94.90 66.40 15.36
N LYS A 318 -95.27 67.42 16.13
CA LYS A 318 -96.66 67.83 16.30
C LYS A 318 -96.89 69.08 15.47
N LEU A 319 -97.90 69.04 14.62
CA LEU A 319 -98.32 70.17 13.78
C LEU A 319 -99.64 70.71 14.31
N TYR A 320 -99.77 72.03 14.40
CA TYR A 320 -100.96 72.67 14.96
C TYR A 320 -101.82 73.31 13.87
N MET A 321 -103.07 72.87 13.74
CA MET A 321 -104.03 73.34 12.73
C MET A 321 -104.49 74.78 13.02
N ASP A 322 -104.63 75.59 11.97
CA ASP A 322 -105.23 76.93 12.02
C ASP A 322 -106.68 76.89 11.49
N ALA A 323 -107.62 77.44 12.25
CA ALA A 323 -109.04 77.43 11.91
C ALA A 323 -109.39 78.18 10.61
N PHE A 324 -108.52 79.08 10.13
CA PHE A 324 -108.70 79.90 8.94
C PHE A 324 -107.72 79.58 7.80
N GLY A 325 -106.77 78.67 8.03
CA GLY A 325 -105.77 78.25 7.06
C GLY A 325 -104.48 79.07 7.15
N THR A 326 -103.36 78.41 6.83
CA THR A 326 -102.02 79.01 6.91
C THR A 326 -101.08 78.27 5.98
N ASP A 327 -100.15 79.01 5.37
CA ASP A 327 -99.08 78.42 4.58
C ASP A 327 -97.90 77.92 5.43
N ASN A 328 -97.89 78.22 6.74
CA ASN A 328 -96.87 77.74 7.66
C ASN A 328 -97.39 77.62 9.10
N ALA A 329 -97.90 76.44 9.42
CA ALA A 329 -98.50 76.12 10.71
C ALA A 329 -97.48 76.03 11.86
N GLY A 330 -97.96 76.32 13.09
CA GLY A 330 -97.18 76.12 14.31
C GLY A 330 -96.76 74.66 14.47
N LYS A 331 -95.55 74.41 14.96
CA LYS A 331 -94.99 73.06 15.02
C LYS A 331 -94.09 72.86 16.24
N ASP A 332 -94.23 71.70 16.89
CA ASP A 332 -93.26 71.21 17.87
C ASP A 332 -92.48 70.06 17.24
N VAL A 333 -91.17 70.23 17.12
CA VAL A 333 -90.25 69.22 16.59
C VAL A 333 -89.40 68.73 17.75
N ALA A 334 -89.65 67.51 18.22
CA ALA A 334 -88.89 66.89 19.30
C ALA A 334 -88.04 65.74 18.75
N LYS A 335 -86.76 65.65 19.15
CA LYS A 335 -85.94 64.47 18.87
C LYS A 335 -86.40 63.32 19.76
N LEU A 336 -86.75 62.20 19.15
CA LEU A 336 -87.06 60.95 19.86
C LEU A 336 -85.80 60.36 20.50
N GLU A 337 -84.68 60.47 19.79
CA GLU A 337 -83.37 59.98 20.22
C GLU A 337 -82.31 60.98 19.73
N GLY A 338 -81.23 61.17 20.49
CA GLY A 338 -80.19 62.18 20.21
C GLY A 338 -79.46 61.97 18.88
N ASN A 339 -78.55 62.89 18.54
CA ASN A 339 -77.77 62.79 17.30
C ASN A 339 -76.93 61.51 17.27
N HIS A 340 -77.12 60.67 16.27
CA HIS A 340 -76.28 59.53 15.96
C HIS A 340 -75.26 59.91 14.89
N THR A 341 -73.99 59.59 15.11
CA THR A 341 -72.92 59.84 14.15
C THR A 341 -72.25 58.54 13.79
N THR A 342 -72.22 58.23 12.49
CA THR A 342 -71.48 57.07 11.99
C THR A 342 -70.06 57.43 11.62
N LYS A 343 -69.15 56.47 11.78
CA LYS A 343 -67.72 56.59 11.49
C LYS A 343 -67.31 55.52 10.48
N SER A 344 -66.32 55.85 9.67
CA SER A 344 -65.65 54.86 8.83
C SER A 344 -64.75 54.02 9.71
N GLY A 345 -64.62 52.74 9.36
CA GLY A 345 -63.64 51.86 9.98
C GLY A 345 -62.21 52.32 9.69
N THR A 346 -61.31 51.95 10.57
CA THR A 346 -59.87 52.20 10.46
C THR A 346 -59.26 51.25 9.42
N GLY A 347 -58.40 51.77 8.54
CA GLY A 347 -57.63 50.94 7.61
C GLY A 347 -56.44 50.25 8.28
N ALA A 348 -55.88 49.23 7.62
CA ALA A 348 -54.72 48.47 8.09
C ALA A 348 -53.59 48.52 7.06
N LYS A 349 -52.38 48.91 7.50
CA LYS A 349 -51.19 48.97 6.64
C LYS A 349 -50.46 47.63 6.58
N ALA A 350 -49.99 47.25 5.40
CA ALA A 350 -49.04 46.16 5.25
C ALA A 350 -47.63 46.61 5.61
N LEU A 351 -46.90 45.79 6.37
CA LEU A 351 -45.50 46.03 6.74
C LEU A 351 -44.56 45.23 5.82
N PRO A 352 -43.38 45.77 5.45
CA PRO A 352 -42.36 45.01 4.74
C PRO A 352 -41.70 43.97 5.65
N ALA A 353 -40.93 43.02 5.09
CA ALA A 353 -40.03 42.17 5.86
C ALA A 353 -38.93 42.99 6.55
N ASP A 354 -38.38 42.49 7.66
CA ASP A 354 -37.27 43.14 8.37
C ASP A 354 -35.95 42.99 7.61
N ILE A 355 -35.76 41.87 6.93
CA ILE A 355 -34.56 41.56 6.14
C ILE A 355 -35.00 41.26 4.72
N ILE A 356 -34.77 42.22 3.82
CA ILE A 356 -35.18 42.14 2.41
C ILE A 356 -34.22 41.25 1.59
N LYS A 357 -32.93 41.24 1.97
CA LYS A 357 -31.86 40.45 1.33
C LYS A 357 -30.95 39.85 2.41
N GLY A 358 -30.65 38.56 2.29
CA GLY A 358 -29.70 37.88 3.17
C GLY A 358 -28.23 38.23 2.89
N LYS A 359 -27.32 37.63 3.65
CA LYS A 359 -25.86 37.72 3.48
C LYS A 359 -25.30 36.47 2.79
N SER A 360 -24.09 36.57 2.23
CA SER A 360 -23.30 35.44 1.71
C SER A 360 -21.80 35.72 1.88
N GLN A 361 -20.98 34.66 1.95
CA GLN A 361 -19.53 34.76 2.16
C GLN A 361 -18.82 33.60 1.45
N SER A 362 -17.71 33.90 0.76
CA SER A 362 -16.84 32.88 0.15
C SER A 362 -15.38 33.20 0.45
N LYS A 363 -14.55 32.19 0.71
CA LYS A 363 -13.13 32.34 1.05
C LYS A 363 -12.28 31.22 0.45
N HIS A 364 -11.19 31.61 -0.23
CA HIS A 364 -10.13 30.68 -0.64
C HIS A 364 -9.05 30.57 0.43
N LEU A 365 -8.56 29.35 0.67
CA LEU A 365 -7.42 29.08 1.57
C LEU A 365 -6.25 28.51 0.76
N ASP A 366 -5.14 29.24 0.72
CA ASP A 366 -3.91 28.83 0.03
C ASP A 366 -2.91 28.28 1.04
N GLN A 367 -3.10 27.02 1.45
CA GLN A 367 -2.21 26.33 2.37
C GLN A 367 -2.16 24.84 2.03
N ALA A 368 -0.95 24.34 1.78
CA ALA A 368 -0.70 22.94 1.46
C ALA A 368 -1.13 21.99 2.61
N GLY A 369 -1.55 20.78 2.25
CA GLY A 369 -1.86 19.71 3.20
C GLY A 369 -3.17 19.85 3.98
N LEU A 370 -3.92 20.95 3.83
CA LEU A 370 -5.25 21.10 4.46
C LEU A 370 -6.24 20.02 4.05
N TRP A 371 -6.03 19.38 2.89
CA TRP A 371 -6.85 18.29 2.38
C TRP A 371 -6.67 16.95 3.12
N ILE A 372 -5.60 16.82 3.93
CA ILE A 372 -5.33 15.60 4.70
C ILE A 372 -6.12 15.63 6.00
N HIS A 373 -6.81 14.53 6.26
CA HIS A 373 -7.50 14.26 7.53
C HIS A 373 -6.98 12.98 8.20
N PRO A 374 -6.86 12.91 9.55
CA PRO A 374 -6.41 11.70 10.25
C PRO A 374 -7.15 10.41 9.88
N LEU A 375 -8.49 10.44 9.92
CA LEU A 375 -9.32 9.27 9.59
C LEU A 375 -9.24 8.86 8.11
N GLN A 376 -9.00 9.81 7.20
CA GLN A 376 -8.72 9.51 5.79
C GLN A 376 -7.38 8.80 5.65
N LEU A 377 -6.35 9.32 6.32
CA LEU A 377 -4.99 8.80 6.24
C LEU A 377 -4.89 7.37 6.76
N GLN A 378 -5.62 7.05 7.84
CA GLN A 378 -5.78 5.68 8.33
C GLN A 378 -6.32 4.75 7.22
N LYS A 379 -7.39 5.15 6.52
CA LYS A 379 -7.99 4.34 5.44
C LYS A 379 -7.08 4.17 4.23
N VAL A 380 -6.30 5.20 3.89
CA VAL A 380 -5.31 5.11 2.81
C VAL A 380 -4.18 4.16 3.17
N LEU A 381 -3.67 4.22 4.41
CA LEU A 381 -2.64 3.29 4.89
C LEU A 381 -3.16 1.85 4.94
N GLU A 382 -4.39 1.63 5.41
CA GLU A 382 -5.04 0.30 5.37
C GLU A 382 -5.07 -0.27 3.94
N TYR A 383 -5.51 0.53 2.97
CA TYR A 383 -5.59 0.10 1.57
C TYR A 383 -4.22 -0.07 0.90
N ALA A 384 -3.26 0.81 1.19
CA ALA A 384 -1.89 0.68 0.66
C ALA A 384 -1.20 -0.59 1.16
N ARG A 385 -1.40 -0.97 2.43
CA ARG A 385 -0.90 -2.25 2.98
C ARG A 385 -1.51 -3.44 2.25
N ASP A 386 -2.84 -3.43 2.05
CA ASP A 386 -3.54 -4.51 1.36
C ASP A 386 -3.17 -4.59 -0.14
N LEU A 387 -2.88 -3.45 -0.80
CA LEU A 387 -2.33 -3.42 -2.16
C LEU A 387 -0.95 -4.07 -2.25
N HIS A 388 -0.05 -3.73 -1.31
CA HIS A 388 1.29 -4.30 -1.26
C HIS A 388 1.24 -5.81 -0.98
N LEU A 389 0.43 -6.23 -0.01
CA LEU A 389 0.18 -7.66 0.26
C LEU A 389 -0.34 -8.40 -0.97
N ALA A 390 -1.19 -7.77 -1.79
CA ALA A 390 -1.71 -8.32 -3.03
C ALA A 390 -0.70 -8.36 -4.19
N GLY A 391 0.53 -7.90 -3.97
CA GLY A 391 1.55 -7.80 -5.02
C GLY A 391 1.28 -6.69 -6.05
N ALA A 392 0.31 -5.81 -5.80
CA ALA A 392 -0.04 -4.70 -6.68
C ALA A 392 0.87 -3.47 -6.44
N VAL A 393 2.18 -3.70 -6.45
CA VAL A 393 3.21 -2.71 -6.05
C VAL A 393 3.27 -1.50 -6.98
N ASP A 394 2.93 -1.66 -8.26
CA ASP A 394 2.93 -0.58 -9.25
C ASP A 394 1.89 0.53 -8.96
N ASP A 395 0.83 0.20 -8.20
CA ASP A 395 -0.19 1.17 -7.80
C ASP A 395 0.25 2.04 -6.62
N LEU A 396 1.24 1.60 -5.82
CA LEU A 396 1.64 2.26 -4.58
C LEU A 396 2.24 3.66 -4.82
N PRO A 397 3.17 3.88 -5.79
CA PRO A 397 3.68 5.22 -6.06
C PRO A 397 2.57 6.19 -6.51
N THR A 398 1.63 5.72 -7.34
CA THR A 398 0.51 6.54 -7.84
C THR A 398 -0.44 6.99 -6.71
N LEU A 399 -0.64 6.12 -5.71
CA LEU A 399 -1.46 6.42 -4.53
C LEU A 399 -0.70 7.31 -3.54
N LEU A 400 0.55 6.98 -3.22
CA LEU A 400 1.25 7.51 -2.05
C LEU A 400 2.19 8.69 -2.33
N ALA A 401 2.61 8.96 -3.57
CA ALA A 401 3.58 10.02 -3.84
C ALA A 401 3.09 11.42 -3.38
N ASP A 402 1.82 11.74 -3.63
CA ASP A 402 1.21 13.01 -3.17
C ASP A 402 1.20 13.11 -1.64
N TYR A 403 0.97 11.98 -0.95
CA TYR A 403 1.01 11.91 0.51
C TYR A 403 2.44 12.01 1.04
N GLU A 404 3.40 11.27 0.47
CA GLU A 404 4.83 11.32 0.84
C GLU A 404 5.35 12.76 0.73
N HIS A 405 5.07 13.42 -0.39
CA HIS A 405 5.45 14.81 -0.63
C HIS A 405 4.81 15.74 0.41
N THR A 406 3.50 15.66 0.60
CA THR A 406 2.77 16.57 1.50
C THR A 406 3.16 16.37 2.96
N LEU A 407 3.27 15.12 3.42
CA LEU A 407 3.59 14.78 4.80
C LEU A 407 5.05 15.09 5.18
N SER A 408 5.94 15.22 4.20
CA SER A 408 7.31 15.70 4.42
C SER A 408 7.40 17.20 4.75
N GLY A 409 6.33 17.97 4.53
CA GLY A 409 6.23 19.39 4.82
C GLY A 409 5.76 19.73 6.25
N GLU A 410 5.45 21.01 6.48
CA GLU A 410 4.92 21.46 7.76
C GLU A 410 3.47 21.03 7.98
N VAL A 411 3.16 20.60 9.20
CA VAL A 411 1.77 20.27 9.60
C VAL A 411 0.89 21.52 9.47
N PRO A 412 -0.27 21.44 8.78
CA PRO A 412 -1.14 22.59 8.58
C PRO A 412 -1.67 23.17 9.89
N LYS A 413 -1.62 24.50 10.05
CA LYS A 413 -2.29 25.22 11.15
C LYS A 413 -3.80 25.15 11.01
N SER A 414 -4.45 24.30 11.82
CA SER A 414 -5.91 24.15 11.86
C SER A 414 -6.35 23.52 13.19
N ASP A 415 -7.63 23.64 13.54
CA ASP A 415 -8.20 22.98 14.73
C ASP A 415 -8.13 21.44 14.63
N LEU A 416 -8.10 20.91 13.41
CA LEU A 416 -7.96 19.49 13.11
C LEU A 416 -6.57 18.95 13.53
N TRP A 417 -5.52 19.71 13.24
CA TRP A 417 -4.13 19.31 13.47
C TRP A 417 -3.57 19.88 14.78
N ASN A 418 -4.17 19.46 15.90
CA ASN A 418 -3.65 19.72 17.25
C ASN A 418 -2.46 18.78 17.59
N ASP A 419 -1.88 18.91 18.79
CA ASP A 419 -0.71 18.10 19.20
C ASP A 419 -0.93 16.58 19.13
N ASN A 420 -2.17 16.08 19.35
CA ASN A 420 -2.49 14.65 19.22
C ASN A 420 -2.48 14.22 17.75
N SER A 421 -3.24 14.94 16.91
CA SER A 421 -3.39 14.63 15.48
C SER A 421 -2.07 14.83 14.73
N ALA A 422 -1.25 15.82 15.11
CA ALA A 422 0.03 16.07 14.49
C ALA A 422 1.06 14.94 14.72
N MET A 423 0.85 14.08 15.72
CA MET A 423 1.64 12.86 15.90
C MET A 423 1.27 11.77 14.87
N GLN A 424 -0.01 11.70 14.48
CA GLN A 424 -0.48 10.83 13.39
C GLN A 424 0.14 11.24 12.05
N TRP A 425 0.33 12.55 11.82
CA TRP A 425 1.04 13.06 10.64
C TRP A 425 2.46 12.48 10.52
N ALA A 426 3.25 12.59 11.60
CA ALA A 426 4.62 12.09 11.64
C ALA A 426 4.72 10.56 11.51
N ARG A 427 3.77 9.85 12.14
CA ARG A 427 3.64 8.39 11.98
C ARG A 427 3.35 8.01 10.53
N ALA A 428 2.34 8.62 9.92
CA ALA A 428 1.96 8.29 8.55
C ALA A 428 3.06 8.60 7.54
N ALA A 429 3.85 9.66 7.75
CA ALA A 429 5.03 9.94 6.94
C ALA A 429 6.04 8.79 6.99
N SER A 430 6.22 8.16 8.17
CA SER A 430 7.11 7.01 8.36
C SER A 430 6.54 5.74 7.73
N ASP A 431 5.25 5.45 7.93
CA ASP A 431 4.57 4.29 7.33
C ASP A 431 4.60 4.34 5.79
N ILE A 432 4.40 5.51 5.19
CA ILE A 432 4.46 5.69 3.73
C ILE A 432 5.90 5.50 3.22
N ALA A 433 6.88 6.09 3.90
CA ALA A 433 8.28 5.93 3.54
C ALA A 433 8.71 4.44 3.57
N LEU A 434 8.23 3.67 4.56
CA LEU A 434 8.46 2.22 4.67
C LEU A 434 7.87 1.45 3.48
N ILE A 435 6.59 1.69 3.16
CA ILE A 435 5.90 1.00 2.05
C ILE A 435 6.61 1.30 0.72
N LEU A 436 6.92 2.58 0.46
CA LEU A 436 7.59 2.99 -0.77
C LEU A 436 9.04 2.48 -0.83
N GLN A 437 9.76 2.45 0.29
CA GLN A 437 11.08 1.84 0.36
C GLN A 437 11.03 0.36 -0.03
N ARG A 438 10.20 -0.44 0.63
CA ARG A 438 10.07 -1.87 0.31
C ARG A 438 9.69 -2.09 -1.16
N SER A 439 8.77 -1.27 -1.69
CA SER A 439 8.39 -1.29 -3.10
C SER A 439 9.58 -1.00 -4.03
N ARG A 440 10.38 0.04 -3.74
CA ARG A 440 11.60 0.39 -4.50
C ARG A 440 12.68 -0.71 -4.41
N GLN A 441 12.65 -1.53 -3.37
CA GLN A 441 13.60 -2.63 -3.12
C GLN A 441 13.09 -4.00 -3.60
N HIS A 442 11.93 -4.05 -4.29
CA HIS A 442 11.28 -5.30 -4.73
C HIS A 442 11.04 -6.30 -3.60
N LEU A 443 10.84 -5.79 -2.39
CA LEU A 443 10.47 -6.59 -1.24
C LEU A 443 8.95 -6.68 -1.15
N ASP A 444 8.46 -7.82 -0.67
CA ASP A 444 7.07 -7.94 -0.27
C ASP A 444 6.78 -7.08 0.97
N TYR A 445 5.51 -7.05 1.37
CA TYR A 445 5.05 -6.24 2.50
C TYR A 445 5.81 -6.55 3.81
N TYR A 446 6.30 -7.77 3.98
CA TYR A 446 7.01 -8.22 5.18
C TYR A 446 8.54 -8.17 5.02
N SER A 447 9.02 -7.44 4.02
CA SER A 447 10.44 -7.18 3.77
C SER A 447 11.23 -8.39 3.28
N HIS A 448 10.54 -9.36 2.66
CA HIS A 448 11.20 -10.51 2.05
C HIS A 448 11.26 -10.39 0.52
N GLY A 449 12.36 -10.89 -0.07
CA GLY A 449 12.50 -10.97 -1.52
C GLY A 449 11.65 -12.07 -2.16
N ALA A 450 11.59 -12.06 -3.49
CA ALA A 450 10.91 -13.11 -4.24
C ALA A 450 11.50 -14.50 -3.93
N GLY A 451 10.64 -15.54 -3.89
CA GLY A 451 11.08 -16.89 -3.54
C GLY A 451 11.40 -17.11 -2.06
N PHE A 452 11.03 -16.18 -1.18
CA PHE A 452 11.22 -16.31 0.27
C PHE A 452 10.78 -17.67 0.83
N THR A 453 11.68 -18.28 1.59
CA THR A 453 11.55 -19.56 2.28
C THR A 453 11.65 -19.31 3.77
N PRO A 454 10.55 -19.52 4.52
CA PRO A 454 10.58 -19.42 5.97
C PRO A 454 11.62 -20.37 6.58
N PHE A 455 12.24 -19.94 7.66
CA PHE A 455 13.22 -20.75 8.39
C PHE A 455 12.61 -22.06 8.92
N LEU A 456 11.35 -21.98 9.39
CA LEU A 456 10.62 -23.15 9.90
C LEU A 456 10.00 -23.94 8.74
N SER A 457 9.96 -25.25 8.92
CA SER A 457 9.24 -26.16 8.01
C SER A 457 7.75 -25.82 7.96
N LEU A 458 7.04 -26.33 6.94
CA LEU A 458 5.58 -26.19 6.85
C LEU A 458 4.85 -26.65 8.11
N HIS A 459 5.32 -27.72 8.76
CA HIS A 459 4.73 -28.16 10.02
C HIS A 459 4.96 -27.14 11.16
N GLY A 460 6.17 -26.58 11.25
CA GLY A 460 6.49 -25.55 12.23
C GLY A 460 5.65 -24.28 12.05
N THR A 461 5.46 -23.83 10.80
CA THR A 461 4.64 -22.65 10.50
C THR A 461 3.14 -22.89 10.70
N VAL A 462 2.62 -24.10 10.42
CA VAL A 462 1.23 -24.47 10.76
C VAL A 462 0.98 -24.35 12.27
N LYS A 463 1.92 -24.86 13.09
CA LYS A 463 1.78 -24.80 14.55
C LYS A 463 1.77 -23.36 15.08
N LEU A 464 2.64 -22.50 14.53
CA LEU A 464 2.65 -21.08 14.85
C LEU A 464 1.34 -20.39 14.45
N PHE A 465 0.84 -20.67 13.26
CA PHE A 465 -0.42 -20.12 12.78
C PHE A 465 -1.59 -20.50 13.69
N GLU A 466 -1.69 -21.76 14.14
CA GLU A 466 -2.74 -22.18 15.06
C GLU A 466 -2.68 -21.45 16.42
N GLN A 467 -1.49 -21.27 17.00
CA GLN A 467 -1.30 -20.61 18.29
C GLN A 467 -1.61 -19.11 18.23
N GLU A 468 -1.18 -18.45 17.15
CA GLU A 468 -1.33 -16.99 17.00
C GLU A 468 -2.74 -16.62 16.51
N ALA A 469 -3.42 -17.54 15.82
CA ALA A 469 -4.80 -17.35 15.41
C ALA A 469 -5.75 -17.16 16.60
N GLU A 470 -5.57 -17.92 17.67
CA GLU A 470 -6.39 -17.81 18.89
C GLU A 470 -6.26 -16.42 19.53
N ARG A 471 -5.04 -15.89 19.62
CA ARG A 471 -4.76 -14.56 20.20
C ARG A 471 -5.36 -13.43 19.38
N ALA A 472 -5.15 -13.45 18.07
CA ALA A 472 -5.68 -12.40 17.20
C ALA A 472 -7.21 -12.44 17.11
N LEU A 473 -7.81 -13.64 17.14
CA LEU A 473 -9.26 -13.82 17.23
C LEU A 473 -9.87 -13.16 18.44
N HIS A 474 -9.22 -13.28 19.59
CA HIS A 474 -9.68 -12.64 20.81
C HIS A 474 -9.72 -11.11 20.67
N ILE A 475 -8.70 -10.51 20.04
CA ILE A 475 -8.65 -9.06 19.79
C ILE A 475 -9.75 -8.65 18.79
N LEU A 476 -9.91 -9.38 17.68
CA LEU A 476 -10.93 -9.09 16.68
C LEU A 476 -12.35 -9.17 17.26
N LEU A 477 -12.62 -10.19 18.09
CA LEU A 477 -13.87 -10.31 18.82
C LEU A 477 -14.06 -9.15 19.78
N LEU A 478 -13.03 -8.77 20.55
CA LEU A 478 -13.09 -7.66 21.48
C LEU A 478 -13.39 -6.33 20.77
N THR A 479 -12.69 -5.99 19.69
CA THR A 479 -12.87 -4.73 18.96
C THR A 479 -14.24 -4.65 18.29
N ASN A 480 -14.67 -5.74 17.62
CA ASN A 480 -16.00 -5.80 17.03
C ASN A 480 -17.10 -5.79 18.09
N TRP A 481 -16.86 -6.40 19.26
CA TRP A 481 -17.77 -6.30 20.40
C TRP A 481 -17.90 -4.81 20.76
N ILE A 482 -16.82 -4.07 21.03
CA ILE A 482 -16.89 -2.63 21.36
C ILE A 482 -17.76 -1.83 20.37
N ASN A 483 -17.70 -2.16 19.07
CA ASN A 483 -18.46 -1.48 18.02
C ASN A 483 -19.98 -1.80 17.99
N VAL A 484 -20.48 -2.81 18.71
CA VAL A 484 -21.92 -3.16 18.79
C VAL A 484 -22.61 -2.47 19.99
N LYS A 485 -23.68 -1.69 19.69
CA LYS A 485 -24.42 -0.68 20.52
C LYS A 485 -24.69 -0.97 22.02
N ALA A 486 -24.88 0.16 22.74
CA ALA A 486 -25.53 0.42 24.05
C ALA A 486 -25.14 -0.52 25.19
N ARG A 487 -24.06 -0.16 25.88
CA ARG A 487 -23.49 -0.93 26.98
C ARG A 487 -23.53 -0.13 28.26
N SER A 488 -23.46 -0.82 29.39
CA SER A 488 -23.28 -0.11 30.65
C SER A 488 -21.93 0.61 30.63
N VAL A 489 -21.89 1.82 31.20
CA VAL A 489 -20.66 2.62 31.40
C VAL A 489 -19.53 1.78 32.02
N LYS A 490 -19.90 0.85 32.94
CA LYS A 490 -18.97 -0.05 33.60
C LYS A 490 -18.28 -1.02 32.63
N GLU A 491 -19.04 -1.70 31.77
CA GLU A 491 -18.49 -2.64 30.79
C GLU A 491 -17.53 -1.94 29.82
N MET A 492 -17.88 -0.74 29.36
CA MET A 492 -17.01 0.03 28.47
C MET A 492 -15.68 0.42 29.16
N SER A 493 -15.73 0.80 30.44
CA SER A 493 -14.54 1.16 31.21
C SER A 493 -13.56 -0.01 31.37
N ASP A 494 -14.08 -1.21 31.67
CA ASP A 494 -13.26 -2.42 31.83
C ASP A 494 -12.58 -2.79 30.51
N ILE A 495 -13.29 -2.70 29.37
CA ILE A 495 -12.72 -2.96 28.04
C ILE A 495 -11.60 -1.98 27.71
N LEU A 496 -11.83 -0.68 27.87
CA LEU A 496 -10.83 0.33 27.56
C LEU A 496 -9.57 0.13 28.41
N THR A 497 -9.72 -0.34 29.65
CA THR A 497 -8.61 -0.66 30.55
C THR A 497 -7.80 -1.86 30.06
N GLU A 498 -8.45 -2.94 29.60
CA GLU A 498 -7.76 -4.08 28.97
C GLU A 498 -7.11 -3.69 27.63
N GLY A 499 -7.76 -2.81 26.85
CA GLY A 499 -7.18 -2.22 25.65
C GLY A 499 -5.88 -1.46 25.93
N ILE A 500 -5.87 -0.58 26.94
CA ILE A 500 -4.68 0.16 27.38
C ILE A 500 -3.54 -0.79 27.78
N LYS A 501 -3.85 -1.88 28.51
CA LYS A 501 -2.86 -2.88 28.89
C LYS A 501 -2.20 -3.55 27.68
N ASN A 502 -2.99 -3.94 26.68
CA ASN A 502 -2.46 -4.52 25.43
C ASN A 502 -1.61 -3.51 24.64
N LEU A 503 -2.03 -2.23 24.61
CA LEU A 503 -1.27 -1.16 23.96
C LEU A 503 0.07 -0.89 24.65
N ASN A 504 0.13 -0.97 25.99
CA ASN A 504 1.40 -0.88 26.74
C ASN A 504 2.37 -2.01 26.38
N GLN A 505 1.88 -3.24 26.24
CA GLN A 505 2.71 -4.36 25.75
C GLN A 505 3.21 -4.13 24.32
N ASN A 506 2.44 -3.44 23.48
CA ASN A 506 2.88 -3.05 22.15
C ASN A 506 3.99 -1.99 22.19
N ILE A 507 3.92 -1.04 23.12
CA ILE A 507 5.01 -0.07 23.37
C ILE A 507 6.29 -0.83 23.77
N ASP A 508 6.22 -1.78 24.70
CA ASP A 508 7.39 -2.56 25.15
C ASP A 508 8.05 -3.32 23.99
N LYS A 509 7.24 -4.00 23.17
CA LYS A 509 7.72 -4.68 21.96
C LYS A 509 8.38 -3.71 20.97
N GLY A 510 7.80 -2.51 20.80
CA GLY A 510 8.38 -1.48 19.95
C GLY A 510 9.74 -1.01 20.46
N VAL A 511 9.88 -0.83 21.78
CA VAL A 511 11.14 -0.45 22.43
C VAL A 511 12.22 -1.53 22.25
N GLU A 512 11.87 -2.81 22.46
CA GLU A 512 12.77 -3.94 22.25
C GLU A 512 13.27 -4.01 20.79
N GLN A 513 12.36 -3.88 19.82
CA GLN A 513 12.70 -3.87 18.40
C GLN A 513 13.71 -2.76 18.05
N ILE A 514 13.47 -1.54 18.53
CA ILE A 514 14.37 -0.40 18.30
C ILE A 514 15.74 -0.64 18.97
N ALA A 515 15.77 -1.25 20.15
CA ALA A 515 17.02 -1.54 20.84
C ALA A 515 17.91 -2.51 20.04
N THR A 516 17.33 -3.55 19.43
CA THR A 516 18.07 -4.46 18.53
C THR A 516 18.55 -3.76 17.25
N ALA A 517 17.74 -2.86 16.69
CA ALA A 517 18.07 -2.14 15.46
C ALA A 517 19.32 -1.25 15.60
N LYS A 518 19.55 -0.66 16.79
CA LYS A 518 20.71 0.21 17.07
C LYS A 518 22.06 -0.45 16.75
N GLU A 519 22.23 -1.70 17.16
CA GLU A 519 23.48 -2.45 16.96
C GLU A 519 23.73 -2.71 15.47
N LYS A 520 22.68 -3.04 14.72
CA LYS A 520 22.73 -3.23 13.26
C LYS A 520 23.08 -1.94 12.54
N ILE A 521 22.44 -0.83 12.91
CA ILE A 521 22.71 0.50 12.34
C ILE A 521 24.19 0.87 12.55
N THR A 522 24.68 0.77 13.79
CA THR A 522 26.08 1.11 14.11
C THR A 522 27.06 0.22 13.34
N THR A 523 26.76 -1.07 13.23
CA THR A 523 27.59 -2.03 12.48
C THR A 523 27.68 -1.66 11.01
N HIS A 524 26.56 -1.36 10.36
CA HIS A 524 26.54 -1.06 8.92
C HIS A 524 27.03 0.35 8.59
N GLU A 525 26.85 1.34 9.47
CA GLU A 525 27.43 2.67 9.30
C GLU A 525 28.96 2.63 9.34
N ASN A 526 29.55 1.87 10.29
CA ASN A 526 31.00 1.65 10.32
C ASN A 526 31.54 0.98 9.04
N VAL A 527 30.76 0.07 8.43
CA VAL A 527 31.13 -0.53 7.15
C VAL A 527 31.11 0.52 6.04
N LEU A 528 30.08 1.38 5.97
CA LEU A 528 30.02 2.45 4.96
C LEU A 528 31.17 3.44 5.08
N GLU A 529 31.51 3.88 6.30
CA GLU A 529 32.65 4.76 6.54
C GLU A 529 33.99 4.12 6.10
N SER A 530 34.15 2.81 6.30
CA SER A 530 35.33 2.09 5.82
C SER A 530 35.39 1.97 4.29
N LEU A 531 34.25 1.97 3.60
CA LEU A 531 34.16 1.77 2.15
C LEU A 531 34.52 3.02 1.35
N ARG A 532 34.27 4.22 1.89
CA ARG A 532 34.58 5.49 1.22
C ARG A 532 36.05 5.60 0.78
N PRO A 533 37.07 5.44 1.66
CA PRO A 533 38.46 5.50 1.23
C PRO A 533 38.87 4.34 0.31
N GLN A 534 38.22 3.17 0.42
CA GLN A 534 38.47 2.04 -0.49
C GLN A 534 38.00 2.35 -1.92
N LEU A 535 36.84 3.02 -2.06
CA LEU A 535 36.32 3.46 -3.37
C LEU A 535 37.17 4.60 -3.95
N GLU A 536 37.60 5.56 -3.13
CA GLU A 536 38.51 6.63 -3.55
C GLU A 536 39.84 6.08 -4.06
N ASN A 537 40.44 5.14 -3.32
CA ASN A 537 41.67 4.45 -3.77
C ASN A 537 41.43 3.71 -5.08
N LEU A 538 40.29 3.04 -5.23
CA LEU A 538 39.97 2.30 -6.46
C LEU A 538 39.77 3.24 -7.66
N ALA A 539 39.24 4.45 -7.45
CA ALA A 539 39.16 5.48 -8.48
C ALA A 539 40.53 6.01 -8.90
N VAL A 540 41.48 6.14 -7.96
CA VAL A 540 42.88 6.46 -8.26
C VAL A 540 43.52 5.32 -9.07
N GLU A 541 43.36 4.07 -8.64
CA GLU A 541 43.87 2.89 -9.36
C GLU A 541 43.30 2.80 -10.80
N LEU A 542 42.03 3.15 -11.01
CA LEU A 542 41.43 3.27 -12.35
C LEU A 542 42.10 4.36 -13.19
N SER A 543 42.39 5.52 -12.60
CA SER A 543 43.05 6.63 -13.30
C SER A 543 44.50 6.27 -13.68
N ASP A 544 45.21 5.56 -12.80
CA ASP A 544 46.55 5.05 -13.07
C ASP A 544 46.53 3.98 -14.18
N LEU A 545 45.52 3.11 -14.18
CA LEU A 545 45.32 2.14 -15.25
C LEU A 545 45.03 2.83 -16.59
N GLU A 546 44.20 3.88 -16.60
CA GLU A 546 43.92 4.67 -17.81
C GLU A 546 45.23 5.23 -18.40
N ASN A 547 46.03 5.93 -17.59
CA ASN A 547 47.31 6.49 -18.02
C ASN A 547 48.24 5.41 -18.59
N LYS A 548 48.37 4.28 -17.88
CA LYS A 548 49.20 3.14 -18.29
C LYS A 548 48.75 2.55 -19.63
N LEU A 549 47.44 2.37 -19.84
CA LEU A 549 46.90 1.83 -21.08
C LEU A 549 47.02 2.84 -22.24
N MET A 550 46.80 4.13 -21.98
CA MET A 550 46.95 5.22 -22.96
C MET A 550 48.38 5.35 -23.47
N ASP A 551 49.37 5.22 -22.59
CA ASP A 551 50.80 5.23 -22.93
C ASP A 551 51.20 4.04 -23.81
N LYS A 552 50.56 2.87 -23.60
CA LYS A 552 50.78 1.66 -24.41
C LYS A 552 50.18 1.77 -25.82
N ALA A 553 49.10 2.53 -26.00
CA ALA A 553 48.38 2.63 -27.28
C ALA A 553 49.08 3.47 -28.37
N ARG A 554 50.21 4.15 -28.07
CA ARG A 554 51.21 4.81 -28.98
C ARG A 554 50.72 5.43 -30.33
N ASN A 555 49.50 6.00 -30.36
CA ASN A 555 48.82 6.76 -31.45
C ASN A 555 47.63 6.06 -32.13
N ASP A 556 47.24 4.87 -31.69
CA ASP A 556 46.01 4.23 -32.17
C ASP A 556 44.78 4.91 -31.54
N LEU A 557 44.04 5.68 -32.34
CA LEU A 557 42.86 6.42 -31.90
C LEU A 557 41.69 5.49 -31.52
N GLU A 558 41.60 4.31 -32.13
CA GLU A 558 40.53 3.34 -31.88
C GLU A 558 40.76 2.63 -30.54
N ILE A 559 42.00 2.21 -30.28
CA ILE A 559 42.39 1.62 -28.98
C ILE A 559 42.26 2.64 -27.85
N LYS A 560 42.66 3.90 -28.07
CA LYS A 560 42.45 4.98 -27.07
C LYS A 560 40.97 5.19 -26.76
N ALA A 561 40.10 5.20 -27.76
CA ALA A 561 38.66 5.31 -27.55
C ALA A 561 38.08 4.12 -26.77
N MET A 562 38.56 2.89 -27.04
CA MET A 562 38.18 1.69 -26.29
C MET A 562 38.61 1.76 -24.83
N ILE A 563 39.86 2.18 -24.55
CA ILE A 563 40.37 2.35 -23.18
C ILE A 563 39.53 3.37 -22.41
N THR A 564 39.29 4.55 -22.98
CA THR A 564 38.44 5.57 -22.32
C THR A 564 37.04 5.03 -22.06
N ALA A 565 36.45 4.29 -23.00
CA ALA A 565 35.14 3.69 -22.80
C ALA A 565 35.14 2.65 -21.66
N GLY A 566 36.16 1.79 -21.59
CA GLY A 566 36.32 0.79 -20.52
C GLY A 566 36.52 1.42 -19.14
N ILE A 567 37.37 2.45 -19.03
CA ILE A 567 37.60 3.20 -17.78
C ILE A 567 36.34 3.92 -17.32
N LYS A 568 35.62 4.58 -18.23
CA LYS A 568 34.34 5.24 -17.90
C LYS A 568 33.28 4.26 -17.46
N MET A 569 33.22 3.08 -18.06
CA MET A 569 32.27 2.06 -17.67
C MET A 569 32.62 1.44 -16.31
N ALA A 570 33.89 1.11 -16.06
CA ALA A 570 34.35 0.67 -14.75
C ALA A 570 34.06 1.71 -13.66
N SER A 571 34.27 2.99 -13.99
CA SER A 571 33.92 4.13 -13.14
C SER A 571 32.42 4.19 -12.86
N ALA A 572 31.57 4.03 -13.88
CA ALA A 572 30.12 3.97 -13.69
C ALA A 572 29.71 2.78 -12.80
N ILE A 573 30.39 1.64 -12.90
CA ILE A 573 30.12 0.47 -12.03
C ILE A 573 30.49 0.75 -10.56
N LEU A 574 31.41 1.68 -10.28
CA LEU A 574 31.68 2.09 -8.89
C LEU A 574 30.49 2.82 -8.25
N LYS A 575 29.64 3.49 -9.03
CA LYS A 575 28.46 4.21 -8.49
C LYS A 575 27.19 3.37 -8.41
N VAL A 576 27.05 2.30 -9.20
CA VAL A 576 25.81 1.48 -9.19
C VAL A 576 25.70 0.55 -7.97
N ILE A 577 24.50 0.11 -7.64
CA ILE A 577 24.17 -0.85 -6.57
C ILE A 577 23.61 -2.13 -7.21
N PRO A 578 24.43 -3.18 -7.41
CA PRO A 578 23.98 -4.45 -7.98
C PRO A 578 22.95 -5.14 -7.08
N VAL A 579 21.82 -5.63 -7.62
CA VAL A 579 20.80 -6.38 -6.84
C VAL A 579 20.49 -7.75 -7.45
N GLY A 580 20.31 -8.75 -6.57
CA GLY A 580 20.02 -10.15 -6.90
C GLY A 580 18.52 -10.49 -6.84
N GLN A 581 18.01 -11.08 -7.93
CA GLN A 581 16.62 -11.51 -8.25
C GLN A 581 15.59 -10.44 -8.66
N PRO A 582 14.74 -10.75 -9.66
CA PRO A 582 15.04 -10.91 -11.08
C PRO A 582 14.83 -9.60 -11.88
N ALA A 583 15.29 -9.61 -13.14
CA ALA A 583 15.10 -8.60 -14.18
C ALA A 583 13.64 -8.14 -14.47
N LEU A 584 12.64 -8.66 -13.76
CA LEU A 584 11.27 -8.13 -13.77
C LEU A 584 11.17 -6.98 -12.76
N GLY A 585 11.72 -5.81 -13.13
CA GLY A 585 11.41 -4.56 -12.44
C GLY A 585 12.58 -3.73 -11.92
N ALA A 586 13.84 -4.09 -12.15
CA ALA A 586 14.96 -3.19 -11.83
C ALA A 586 14.69 -1.80 -12.46
N VAL A 587 14.76 -0.75 -11.64
CA VAL A 587 14.33 0.62 -11.98
C VAL A 587 15.24 1.29 -13.03
N GLY A 588 16.41 0.69 -13.33
CA GLY A 588 17.24 1.09 -14.45
C GLY A 588 18.13 -0.04 -14.95
N SER A 589 18.37 -0.07 -16.26
CA SER A 589 19.48 -0.82 -16.84
C SER A 589 20.81 -0.12 -16.54
N LEU A 590 21.90 -0.88 -16.52
CA LEU A 590 23.26 -0.34 -16.44
C LEU A 590 23.50 0.69 -17.55
N GLY A 591 22.93 0.47 -18.74
CA GLY A 591 23.01 1.41 -19.86
C GLY A 591 22.34 2.76 -19.58
N GLU A 592 21.18 2.78 -18.93
CA GLU A 592 20.48 4.02 -18.55
C GLU A 592 21.21 4.76 -17.44
N VAL A 593 21.64 4.05 -16.39
CA VAL A 593 22.33 4.65 -15.23
C VAL A 593 23.74 5.15 -15.60
N ALA A 594 24.42 4.47 -16.52
CA ALA A 594 25.76 4.82 -16.99
C ALA A 594 25.78 5.74 -18.22
N GLY A 595 24.67 5.88 -18.95
CA GLY A 595 24.61 6.55 -20.27
C GLY A 595 25.11 7.99 -20.24
N ASP A 596 24.49 8.83 -19.40
CA ASP A 596 24.90 10.25 -19.23
C ASP A 596 26.32 10.37 -18.68
N PHE A 597 26.72 9.43 -17.83
CA PHE A 597 28.04 9.41 -17.24
C PHE A 597 29.14 9.15 -18.30
N ILE A 598 28.93 8.15 -19.16
CA ILE A 598 29.86 7.74 -20.21
C ILE A 598 29.93 8.79 -21.33
N MET A 599 28.79 9.37 -21.70
CA MET A 599 28.68 10.38 -22.76
C MET A 599 29.25 11.75 -22.35
N GLY A 600 29.37 12.02 -21.04
CA GLY A 600 29.97 13.24 -20.48
C GLY A 600 31.50 13.20 -20.30
N ASN A 601 32.06 14.23 -19.66
CA ASN A 601 33.49 14.33 -19.30
C ASN A 601 33.78 13.80 -17.87
N ASN A 602 32.95 12.89 -17.37
CA ASN A 602 33.03 12.41 -15.99
C ASN A 602 34.19 11.41 -15.80
N THR A 603 34.74 11.39 -14.59
CA THR A 603 35.89 10.60 -14.15
C THR A 603 35.52 9.59 -13.06
N ALA A 604 36.41 8.65 -12.74
CA ALA A 604 36.20 7.72 -11.62
C ALA A 604 35.94 8.44 -10.28
N ALA A 605 36.57 9.59 -10.07
CA ALA A 605 36.34 10.42 -8.88
C ALA A 605 34.91 11.00 -8.83
N ASP A 606 34.34 11.36 -9.98
CA ASP A 606 32.95 11.85 -10.06
C ASP A 606 31.95 10.75 -9.69
N ALA A 607 32.18 9.50 -10.15
CA ALA A 607 31.35 8.36 -9.77
C ALA A 607 31.42 8.08 -8.26
N VAL A 608 32.62 8.13 -7.67
CA VAL A 608 32.78 7.99 -6.22
C VAL A 608 32.14 9.15 -5.46
N SER A 609 32.16 10.38 -6.01
CA SER A 609 31.49 11.54 -5.42
C SER A 609 29.95 11.39 -5.42
N GLU A 610 29.37 10.95 -6.55
CA GLU A 610 27.92 10.63 -6.63
C GLU A 610 27.54 9.57 -5.59
N MET A 611 28.32 8.50 -5.48
CA MET A 611 28.13 7.45 -4.47
C MET A 611 28.32 7.98 -3.04
N GLY A 612 29.25 8.92 -2.85
CA GLY A 612 29.46 9.64 -1.59
C GLY A 612 28.20 10.40 -1.16
N GLY A 613 27.49 11.02 -2.11
CA GLY A 613 26.19 11.66 -1.83
C GLY A 613 25.10 10.69 -1.39
N VAL A 614 25.12 9.44 -1.88
CA VAL A 614 24.21 8.37 -1.40
C VAL A 614 24.60 7.91 0.00
N PHE A 615 25.90 7.74 0.29
CA PHE A 615 26.39 7.46 1.63
C PHE A 615 26.02 8.56 2.62
N ASP A 616 26.10 9.84 2.24
CA ASP A 616 25.72 10.96 3.09
C ASP A 616 24.22 10.94 3.43
N LYS A 617 23.37 10.63 2.45
CA LYS A 617 21.91 10.46 2.68
C LYS A 617 21.62 9.27 3.59
N ALA A 618 22.30 8.14 3.40
CA ALA A 618 22.16 6.96 4.24
C ALA A 618 22.66 7.21 5.69
N SER A 619 23.82 7.86 5.86
CA SER A 619 24.33 8.25 7.19
C SER A 619 23.41 9.28 7.86
N LYS A 620 22.83 10.22 7.11
CA LYS A 620 21.82 11.13 7.66
C LYS A 620 20.60 10.36 8.20
N ALA A 621 20.09 9.38 7.45
CA ALA A 621 18.99 8.55 7.89
C ALA A 621 19.37 7.71 9.13
N SER A 622 20.59 7.16 9.18
CA SER A 622 21.15 6.48 10.37
C SER A 622 21.13 7.40 11.60
N LYS A 623 21.65 8.62 11.47
CA LYS A 623 21.72 9.60 12.58
C LYS A 623 20.34 9.97 13.11
N GLU A 624 19.36 10.21 12.22
CA GLU A 624 17.98 10.47 12.64
C GLU A 624 17.35 9.25 13.32
N ALA A 625 17.63 8.03 12.85
CA ALA A 625 17.18 6.79 13.49
C ALA A 625 17.80 6.56 14.87
N LEU A 626 19.10 6.81 15.04
CA LEU A 626 19.78 6.71 16.33
C LEU A 626 19.29 7.76 17.32
N GLU A 627 19.04 8.99 16.86
CA GLU A 627 18.46 10.04 17.68
C GLU A 627 17.00 9.74 18.07
N ALA A 628 16.22 9.17 17.15
CA ALA A 628 14.88 8.65 17.42
C ALA A 628 14.94 7.55 18.49
N GLN A 629 15.85 6.58 18.34
CA GLN A 629 16.06 5.50 19.30
C GLN A 629 16.35 6.05 20.70
N LYS A 630 17.31 6.97 20.81
CA LYS A 630 17.69 7.57 22.10
C LYS A 630 16.48 8.22 22.77
N LYS A 631 15.75 9.05 22.04
CA LYS A 631 14.56 9.74 22.55
C LYS A 631 13.43 8.79 22.93
N LEU A 632 13.23 7.70 22.19
CA LEU A 632 12.21 6.70 22.51
C LEU A 632 12.56 5.91 23.77
N MET A 633 13.83 5.60 24.00
CA MET A 633 14.29 4.99 25.26
C MET A 633 14.10 5.95 26.45
N GLU A 634 14.42 7.24 26.27
CA GLU A 634 14.16 8.28 27.28
C GLU A 634 12.66 8.41 27.59
N PHE A 635 11.80 8.34 26.56
CA PHE A 635 10.35 8.32 26.71
C PHE A 635 9.88 7.11 27.53
N LYS A 636 10.32 5.89 27.21
CA LYS A 636 9.93 4.69 27.98
C LYS A 636 10.45 4.72 29.42
N SER A 637 11.65 5.25 29.65
CA SER A 637 12.23 5.36 31.00
C SER A 637 11.44 6.29 31.91
N LYS A 638 10.76 7.29 31.34
CA LYS A 638 9.88 8.20 32.10
C LYS A 638 8.54 7.55 32.47
N PHE A 639 8.09 6.54 31.72
CA PHE A 639 6.77 5.92 31.88
C PHE A 639 6.84 4.39 31.79
N PRO A 640 7.48 3.72 32.78
CA PRO A 640 7.63 2.27 32.76
C PRO A 640 6.29 1.54 32.93
N ASP A 641 5.39 2.04 33.80
CA ASP A 641 4.17 1.35 34.26
C ASP A 641 2.90 2.25 34.33
N GLU A 642 2.93 3.51 33.86
CA GLU A 642 1.87 4.52 34.09
C GLU A 642 1.32 5.20 32.81
N GLU A 643 0.17 5.88 32.97
CA GLU A 643 -0.52 6.66 31.94
C GLU A 643 0.38 7.74 31.31
N VAL A 644 0.52 7.72 29.97
CA VAL A 644 1.30 8.72 29.24
C VAL A 644 0.63 10.10 29.29
N PRO A 645 1.22 11.14 29.92
CA PRO A 645 0.64 12.48 29.97
C PRO A 645 0.63 13.20 28.62
N GLY A 646 -0.27 14.18 28.46
CA GLY A 646 -0.43 14.94 27.21
C GLY A 646 0.77 15.78 26.75
N SER A 647 1.69 16.14 27.66
CA SER A 647 2.87 16.99 27.39
C SER A 647 3.94 16.34 26.51
N ASP A 648 4.06 15.00 26.56
CA ASP A 648 5.15 14.27 25.90
C ASP A 648 4.82 13.85 24.45
N LYS A 649 3.61 14.20 23.97
CA LYS A 649 3.18 14.06 22.56
C LYS A 649 4.03 14.87 21.58
N LYS A 650 4.49 16.05 22.02
CA LYS A 650 5.39 16.89 21.22
C LYS A 650 6.74 16.22 20.99
N MET A 651 7.22 15.43 21.96
CA MET A 651 8.46 14.68 21.84
C MET A 651 8.33 13.57 20.79
N LEU A 652 7.31 12.73 20.89
CA LEU A 652 7.03 11.66 19.91
C LEU A 652 6.75 12.20 18.50
N ARG A 653 6.06 13.33 18.36
CA ARG A 653 5.88 14.01 17.06
C ARG A 653 7.23 14.44 16.46
N LYS A 654 8.11 15.07 17.25
CA LYS A 654 9.43 15.53 16.80
C LYS A 654 10.35 14.37 16.41
N ILE A 655 10.17 13.21 17.01
CA ILE A 655 10.90 11.99 16.65
C ILE A 655 10.52 11.55 15.22
N GLY A 656 9.22 11.41 14.93
CA GLY A 656 8.77 10.94 13.62
C GLY A 656 8.93 11.95 12.49
N SER A 657 8.93 13.26 12.78
CA SER A 657 8.97 14.31 11.73
C SER A 657 10.24 14.26 10.87
N ASN A 658 11.33 13.72 11.40
CA ASN A 658 12.59 13.60 10.66
C ASN A 658 12.81 12.19 10.11
N LEU A 659 12.30 11.15 10.79
CA LEU A 659 12.59 9.76 10.49
C LEU A 659 12.06 9.34 9.11
N GLY A 660 10.77 9.55 8.83
CA GLY A 660 10.15 9.25 7.55
C GLY A 660 10.82 9.95 6.36
N PRO A 661 10.98 11.29 6.38
CA PRO A 661 11.66 12.02 5.30
C PRO A 661 13.13 11.62 5.08
N ALA A 662 13.86 11.26 6.15
CA ALA A 662 15.25 10.81 6.01
C ALA A 662 15.32 9.42 5.37
N LEU A 663 14.44 8.48 5.78
CA LEU A 663 14.32 7.16 5.18
C LEU A 663 13.93 7.24 3.71
N SER A 664 12.93 8.05 3.38
CA SER A 664 12.48 8.28 2.00
C SER A 664 13.63 8.75 1.10
N LYS A 665 14.36 9.81 1.50
CA LYS A 665 15.49 10.34 0.73
C LYS A 665 16.64 9.35 0.57
N ALA A 666 16.94 8.54 1.60
CA ALA A 666 17.94 7.50 1.51
C ALA A 666 17.50 6.38 0.56
N SER A 667 16.24 5.94 0.69
CA SER A 667 15.64 4.92 -0.17
C SER A 667 15.57 5.32 -1.63
N GLU A 668 15.15 6.55 -1.94
CA GLU A 668 15.13 7.09 -3.31
C GLU A 668 16.53 7.14 -3.91
N ALA A 669 17.52 7.61 -3.14
CA ALA A 669 18.90 7.71 -3.61
C ALA A 669 19.54 6.35 -3.86
N ILE A 670 19.22 5.34 -3.04
CA ILE A 670 19.67 3.96 -3.23
C ILE A 670 18.95 3.36 -4.45
N GLY A 671 17.62 3.47 -4.52
CA GLY A 671 16.81 2.92 -5.61
C GLY A 671 17.20 3.48 -6.99
N ALA A 672 17.56 4.76 -7.08
CA ALA A 672 17.98 5.39 -8.34
C ALA A 672 19.28 4.83 -8.94
N LEU A 673 20.10 4.12 -8.16
CA LEU A 673 21.36 3.52 -8.61
C LEU A 673 21.30 1.99 -8.68
N GLN A 674 20.13 1.38 -8.46
CA GLN A 674 19.97 -0.06 -8.53
C GLN A 674 19.98 -0.55 -9.97
N VAL A 675 20.80 -1.57 -10.22
CA VAL A 675 20.93 -2.22 -11.53
C VAL A 675 20.95 -3.73 -11.35
N PRO A 676 20.51 -4.52 -12.35
CA PRO A 676 20.63 -5.97 -12.29
C PRO A 676 22.09 -6.40 -12.07
N GLU A 677 22.34 -7.24 -11.07
CA GLU A 677 23.68 -7.77 -10.80
C GLU A 677 24.29 -8.50 -12.01
N SER A 678 23.44 -9.15 -12.81
CA SER A 678 23.86 -9.81 -14.05
C SER A 678 24.45 -8.85 -15.09
N GLU A 679 23.98 -7.59 -15.15
CA GLU A 679 24.51 -6.58 -16.07
C GLU A 679 25.89 -6.09 -15.63
N VAL A 680 26.04 -5.84 -14.33
CA VAL A 680 27.32 -5.42 -13.75
C VAL A 680 28.36 -6.51 -13.92
N GLU A 681 28.01 -7.76 -13.65
CA GLU A 681 28.95 -8.88 -13.77
C GLU A 681 29.31 -9.16 -15.23
N ALA A 682 28.38 -8.97 -16.18
CA ALA A 682 28.68 -9.08 -17.61
C ALA A 682 29.73 -8.05 -18.03
N GLU A 683 29.59 -6.80 -17.57
CA GLU A 683 30.49 -5.72 -17.95
C GLU A 683 31.86 -5.81 -17.25
N LEU A 684 31.94 -6.19 -15.97
CA LEU A 684 33.21 -6.36 -15.28
C LEU A 684 34.09 -7.43 -15.92
N LYS A 685 33.50 -8.54 -16.33
CA LYS A 685 34.22 -9.60 -17.03
C LYS A 685 34.55 -9.24 -18.49
N ARG A 686 33.76 -8.36 -19.13
CA ARG A 686 34.15 -7.75 -20.42
C ARG A 686 35.45 -6.94 -20.28
N LEU A 687 35.61 -6.18 -19.19
CA LEU A 687 36.85 -5.44 -18.91
C LEU A 687 38.03 -6.39 -18.68
N GLU A 688 37.85 -7.48 -17.92
CA GLU A 688 38.86 -8.53 -17.74
C GLU A 688 39.37 -9.13 -19.06
N SER A 689 38.54 -9.10 -20.11
CA SER A 689 38.90 -9.61 -21.42
C SER A 689 39.79 -8.72 -22.27
N GLU A 690 39.86 -7.43 -21.94
CA GLU A 690 40.61 -6.47 -22.73
C GLU A 690 42.11 -6.55 -22.42
N SER A 691 42.49 -6.81 -21.16
CA SER A 691 43.90 -6.96 -20.78
C SER A 691 44.07 -7.59 -19.38
N GLU A 692 45.23 -8.22 -19.14
CA GLU A 692 45.55 -8.81 -17.82
C GLU A 692 45.59 -7.78 -16.68
N GLU A 693 45.85 -6.50 -17.00
CA GLU A 693 45.85 -5.40 -16.04
C GLU A 693 44.47 -5.14 -15.40
N TRP A 694 43.38 -5.60 -16.01
CA TRP A 694 42.02 -5.45 -15.46
C TRP A 694 41.68 -6.47 -14.38
N ASN A 695 42.34 -7.63 -14.35
CA ASN A 695 41.97 -8.76 -13.48
C ASN A 695 41.99 -8.43 -11.99
N GLU A 696 42.97 -7.65 -11.54
CA GLU A 696 43.05 -7.24 -10.13
C GLU A 696 41.95 -6.22 -9.79
N LEU A 697 41.75 -5.24 -10.68
CA LEU A 697 40.86 -4.11 -10.44
C LEU A 697 39.39 -4.51 -10.45
N THR A 698 38.98 -5.33 -11.41
CA THR A 698 37.62 -5.88 -11.52
C THR A 698 37.25 -6.77 -10.34
N ASN A 699 38.20 -7.57 -9.82
CA ASN A 699 38.00 -8.30 -8.57
C ASN A 699 37.82 -7.37 -7.36
N LYS A 700 38.59 -6.29 -7.25
CA LYS A 700 38.37 -5.26 -6.22
C LYS A 700 36.99 -4.61 -6.38
N ILE A 701 36.56 -4.30 -7.61
CA ILE A 701 35.23 -3.75 -7.90
C ILE A 701 34.13 -4.70 -7.42
N ARG A 702 34.20 -6.00 -7.75
CA ARG A 702 33.22 -7.01 -7.28
C ARG A 702 33.09 -7.03 -5.76
N VAL A 703 34.22 -7.17 -5.07
CA VAL A 703 34.26 -7.25 -3.60
C VAL A 703 33.69 -5.98 -2.96
N LEU A 704 34.04 -4.80 -3.48
CA LEU A 704 33.51 -3.53 -2.96
C LEU A 704 32.03 -3.36 -3.26
N ASN A 705 31.56 -3.72 -4.46
CA ASN A 705 30.15 -3.62 -4.81
C ASN A 705 29.27 -4.57 -4.00
N GLU A 706 29.71 -5.81 -3.75
CA GLU A 706 29.01 -6.74 -2.86
C GLU A 706 28.91 -6.16 -1.45
N ARG A 707 30.03 -5.71 -0.88
CA ARG A 707 30.08 -5.13 0.48
C ARG A 707 29.24 -3.86 0.59
N LYS A 708 29.32 -2.96 -0.40
CA LYS A 708 28.56 -1.71 -0.48
C LYS A 708 27.06 -1.96 -0.54
N THR A 709 26.63 -2.81 -1.46
CA THR A 709 25.21 -3.19 -1.61
C THR A 709 24.68 -3.75 -0.31
N LYS A 710 25.36 -4.75 0.26
CA LYS A 710 24.94 -5.39 1.50
C LYS A 710 24.87 -4.40 2.66
N ALA A 711 25.84 -3.50 2.78
CA ALA A 711 25.86 -2.50 3.84
C ALA A 711 24.69 -1.50 3.70
N LEU A 712 24.42 -1.01 2.49
CA LEU A 712 23.32 -0.07 2.24
C LEU A 712 21.95 -0.70 2.48
N LEU A 713 21.71 -1.90 1.92
CA LEU A 713 20.41 -2.58 2.05
C LEU A 713 20.15 -2.99 3.50
N ASN A 714 21.14 -3.55 4.20
CA ASN A 714 20.97 -3.91 5.60
C ASN A 714 20.84 -2.68 6.52
N LEU A 715 21.48 -1.55 6.18
CA LEU A 715 21.27 -0.30 6.90
C LEU A 715 19.84 0.19 6.74
N LEU A 716 19.27 0.15 5.52
CA LEU A 716 17.87 0.49 5.31
C LEU A 716 16.94 -0.41 6.12
N ILE A 717 17.14 -1.74 6.10
CA ILE A 717 16.37 -2.69 6.91
C ILE A 717 16.45 -2.34 8.41
N ALA A 718 17.62 -1.97 8.91
CA ALA A 718 17.78 -1.60 10.31
C ALA A 718 17.10 -0.26 10.67
N ILE A 719 17.12 0.73 9.76
CA ILE A 719 16.38 2.00 9.94
C ILE A 719 14.87 1.75 9.88
N GLU A 720 14.45 0.81 9.04
CA GLU A 720 13.07 0.35 8.94
C GLU A 720 12.59 -0.26 10.27
N GLU A 721 13.40 -1.11 10.93
CA GLU A 721 13.07 -1.65 12.27
C GLU A 721 12.85 -0.53 13.31
N VAL A 722 13.62 0.57 13.23
CA VAL A 722 13.40 1.76 14.09
C VAL A 722 12.08 2.45 13.75
N SER A 723 11.75 2.54 12.46
CA SER A 723 10.55 3.21 11.97
C SER A 723 9.27 2.43 12.30
N GLU A 724 9.31 1.10 12.18
CA GLU A 724 8.23 0.20 12.63
C GLU A 724 8.03 0.27 14.14
N GLY A 725 9.12 0.23 14.92
CA GLY A 725 9.06 0.37 16.36
C GLY A 725 8.49 1.72 16.79
N TYR A 726 8.89 2.81 16.12
CA TYR A 726 8.31 4.13 16.32
C TYR A 726 6.82 4.15 15.99
N ALA A 727 6.41 3.60 14.84
CA ALA A 727 5.01 3.56 14.43
C ALA A 727 4.15 2.82 15.47
N LYS A 728 4.65 1.71 16.02
CA LYS A 728 4.00 0.91 17.07
C LYS A 728 3.88 1.66 18.41
N ILE A 729 4.93 2.35 18.84
CA ILE A 729 4.90 3.18 20.05
C ILE A 729 3.92 4.35 19.86
N SER A 730 3.95 4.98 18.69
CA SER A 730 3.09 6.11 18.33
C SER A 730 1.61 5.72 18.26
N SER A 731 1.21 4.64 17.55
CA SER A 731 -0.19 4.14 17.58
C SER A 731 -0.65 3.95 19.00
N SER A 732 0.14 3.18 19.75
CA SER A 732 -0.24 2.72 21.07
C SER A 732 -0.46 3.90 22.01
N THR A 733 0.43 4.89 21.94
CA THR A 733 0.31 6.13 22.72
C THR A 733 -0.93 6.95 22.31
N ILE A 734 -1.22 7.09 21.01
CA ILE A 734 -2.42 7.80 20.52
C ILE A 734 -3.69 7.14 21.03
N ALA A 735 -3.76 5.81 20.92
CA ALA A 735 -4.91 5.03 21.34
C ALA A 735 -5.12 5.09 22.87
N ILE A 736 -4.06 4.97 23.66
CA ILE A 736 -4.11 5.11 25.12
C ILE A 736 -4.69 6.48 25.50
N VAL A 737 -4.15 7.56 24.92
CA VAL A 737 -4.61 8.93 25.17
C VAL A 737 -6.10 9.10 24.83
N ASN A 738 -6.52 8.59 23.67
CA ASN A 738 -7.92 8.71 23.23
C ASN A 738 -8.86 7.90 24.13
N PHE A 739 -8.45 6.71 24.58
CA PHE A 739 -9.22 5.89 25.52
C PHE A 739 -9.32 6.54 26.90
N GLN A 740 -8.26 7.17 27.40
CA GLN A 740 -8.28 7.92 28.66
C GLN A 740 -9.18 9.15 28.60
N LYS A 741 -9.08 9.91 27.51
CA LYS A 741 -9.97 11.05 27.23
C LYS A 741 -11.44 10.59 27.20
N GLN A 742 -11.72 9.49 26.50
CA GLN A 742 -13.06 8.90 26.43
C GLN A 742 -13.59 8.46 27.81
N LYS A 743 -12.73 7.88 28.67
CA LYS A 743 -13.11 7.55 30.06
C LYS A 743 -13.46 8.78 30.90
N THR A 744 -12.90 9.94 30.57
CA THR A 744 -13.10 11.21 31.31
C THR A 744 -14.34 11.98 30.79
N GLU A 745 -14.56 11.99 29.47
CA GLU A 745 -15.66 12.75 28.83
C GLU A 745 -17.01 12.02 28.86
N GLY A 746 -17.04 10.74 29.25
CA GLY A 746 -18.24 9.92 29.40
C GLY A 746 -18.27 8.72 28.45
N LEU A 747 -18.82 7.58 28.89
CA LEU A 747 -18.77 6.30 28.15
C LEU A 747 -20.08 5.96 27.43
N ASP A 748 -21.07 6.86 27.47
CA ASP A 748 -22.40 6.62 26.90
C ASP A 748 -22.37 6.58 25.36
N LYS A 749 -21.40 7.25 24.73
CA LYS A 749 -21.12 7.26 23.27
C LYS A 749 -19.62 7.42 23.03
N LEU A 750 -19.03 6.55 22.21
CA LEU A 750 -17.64 6.69 21.77
C LEU A 750 -17.50 7.84 20.77
N ASN A 751 -16.47 8.68 20.94
CA ASN A 751 -16.12 9.69 19.95
C ASN A 751 -15.48 9.04 18.69
N PRO A 752 -15.51 9.73 17.53
CA PRO A 752 -14.98 9.19 16.27
C PRO A 752 -13.50 8.79 16.36
N GLU A 753 -12.69 9.51 17.14
CA GLU A 753 -11.26 9.24 17.32
C GLU A 753 -11.02 7.94 18.09
N ALA A 754 -11.78 7.66 19.14
CA ALA A 754 -11.72 6.39 19.87
C ALA A 754 -12.17 5.23 18.99
N VAL A 755 -13.22 5.41 18.17
CA VAL A 755 -13.64 4.43 17.16
C VAL A 755 -12.53 4.18 16.13
N GLY A 756 -11.85 5.24 15.68
CA GLY A 756 -10.67 5.15 14.82
C GLY A 756 -9.58 4.25 15.42
N CYS A 757 -9.24 4.48 16.70
CA CYS A 757 -8.26 3.66 17.42
C CYS A 757 -8.68 2.19 17.59
N ILE A 758 -9.96 1.91 17.86
CA ILE A 758 -10.48 0.54 17.93
C ILE A 758 -10.36 -0.16 16.58
N ASN A 759 -10.66 0.55 15.48
CA ASN A 759 -10.49 0.02 14.13
C ASN A 759 -9.01 -0.23 13.80
N GLU A 760 -8.06 0.61 14.25
CA GLU A 760 -6.62 0.33 14.09
C GLU A 760 -6.22 -0.97 14.81
N MET A 761 -6.68 -1.18 16.05
CA MET A 761 -6.41 -2.41 16.81
C MET A 761 -6.97 -3.66 16.09
N GLU A 762 -8.16 -3.55 15.50
CA GLU A 762 -8.76 -4.61 14.70
C GLU A 762 -7.88 -4.94 13.48
N GLN A 763 -7.40 -3.92 12.77
CA GLN A 763 -6.52 -4.11 11.61
C GLN A 763 -5.16 -4.71 12.01
N GLU A 764 -4.55 -4.30 13.13
CA GLU A 764 -3.31 -4.91 13.63
C GLU A 764 -3.46 -6.41 13.95
N ALA A 765 -4.59 -6.80 14.56
CA ALA A 765 -4.90 -8.21 14.81
C ALA A 765 -5.10 -8.99 13.50
N ARG A 766 -5.78 -8.39 12.51
CA ARG A 766 -5.92 -8.96 11.17
C ARG A 766 -4.56 -9.13 10.47
N HIS A 767 -3.68 -8.13 10.53
CA HIS A 767 -2.34 -8.22 9.93
C HIS A 767 -1.49 -9.32 10.57
N THR A 768 -1.58 -9.49 11.89
CA THR A 768 -0.89 -10.58 12.61
C THR A 768 -1.32 -11.94 12.07
N LEU A 769 -2.62 -12.15 11.87
CA LEU A 769 -3.16 -13.37 11.24
C LEU A 769 -2.63 -13.58 9.82
N ILE A 770 -2.66 -12.51 9.01
CA ILE A 770 -2.19 -12.56 7.62
C ILE A 770 -0.70 -12.89 7.57
N TYR A 771 0.11 -12.39 8.51
CA TYR A 771 1.55 -12.68 8.57
C TYR A 771 1.82 -14.17 8.80
N TYR A 772 1.18 -14.79 9.78
CA TYR A 772 1.38 -16.22 10.03
C TYR A 772 0.76 -17.09 8.93
N LEU A 773 -0.35 -16.66 8.32
CA LEU A 773 -0.87 -17.29 7.10
C LEU A 773 0.13 -17.18 5.95
N TYR A 774 0.75 -16.02 5.76
CA TYR A 774 1.79 -15.77 4.77
C TYR A 774 2.98 -16.72 4.98
N LEU A 775 3.49 -16.84 6.21
CA LEU A 775 4.58 -17.78 6.52
C LEU A 775 4.18 -19.23 6.20
N MET A 776 2.96 -19.63 6.56
CA MET A 776 2.44 -20.97 6.26
C MET A 776 2.32 -21.20 4.74
N VAL A 777 1.82 -20.22 3.99
CA VAL A 777 1.72 -20.27 2.52
C VAL A 777 3.11 -20.36 1.89
N LYS A 778 4.07 -19.53 2.31
CA LYS A 778 5.44 -19.54 1.79
C LYS A 778 6.16 -20.86 2.08
N ALA A 779 5.94 -21.44 3.27
CA ALA A 779 6.46 -22.76 3.59
C ALA A 779 5.81 -23.85 2.71
N TYR A 780 4.51 -23.75 2.40
CA TYR A 780 3.84 -24.64 1.47
C TYR A 780 4.40 -24.49 0.05
N GLU A 781 4.52 -23.27 -0.45
CA GLU A 781 5.03 -22.97 -1.79
C GLU A 781 6.44 -23.53 -1.98
N THR A 782 7.31 -23.40 -0.98
CA THR A 782 8.70 -23.87 -1.07
C THR A 782 8.85 -25.37 -0.78
N THR A 783 7.86 -25.99 -0.15
CA THR A 783 7.76 -27.45 0.02
C THR A 783 7.27 -28.13 -1.26
N ILE A 784 6.18 -27.63 -1.85
CA ILE A 784 5.45 -28.27 -2.96
C ILE A 784 5.79 -27.68 -4.32
N LEU A 785 6.31 -26.46 -4.38
CA LEU A 785 6.55 -25.70 -5.62
C LEU A 785 5.28 -25.49 -6.46
N SER A 786 4.20 -25.12 -5.78
CA SER A 786 2.87 -24.90 -6.36
C SER A 786 2.21 -23.73 -5.63
N PRO A 787 1.59 -22.77 -6.35
CA PRO A 787 0.83 -21.72 -5.70
C PRO A 787 -0.40 -22.30 -5.00
N ILE A 788 -0.90 -21.58 -3.99
CA ILE A 788 -2.11 -21.96 -3.28
C ILE A 788 -3.00 -20.74 -3.08
N ASP A 789 -4.23 -20.85 -3.56
CA ASP A 789 -5.28 -19.93 -3.20
C ASP A 789 -5.76 -20.28 -1.77
N VAL A 790 -5.68 -19.35 -0.83
CA VAL A 790 -6.21 -19.51 0.54
C VAL A 790 -7.18 -18.37 0.83
N ASN A 791 -8.02 -18.50 1.85
CA ASN A 791 -8.87 -17.38 2.25
C ASN A 791 -8.02 -16.32 2.97
N TRP A 792 -7.43 -15.41 2.18
CA TRP A 792 -6.64 -14.29 2.66
C TRP A 792 -7.48 -13.17 3.28
N LYS A 793 -8.67 -12.92 2.70
CA LYS A 793 -9.49 -11.75 3.03
C LYS A 793 -10.15 -11.87 4.40
N MET A 794 -10.38 -13.10 4.88
CA MET A 794 -11.07 -13.39 6.13
C MET A 794 -12.44 -12.69 6.24
N SER A 795 -13.11 -12.37 5.13
CA SER A 795 -14.43 -11.70 5.15
C SER A 795 -15.51 -12.56 5.81
N GLU A 796 -15.38 -13.88 5.67
CA GLU A 796 -16.18 -14.88 6.39
C GLU A 796 -16.00 -14.76 7.90
N LEU A 797 -14.82 -14.38 8.37
CA LEU A 797 -14.55 -14.15 9.79
C LEU A 797 -15.32 -12.93 10.28
N THR A 798 -15.25 -11.80 9.58
CA THR A 798 -16.01 -10.59 9.97
C THR A 798 -17.51 -10.90 10.04
N THR A 799 -18.02 -11.65 9.06
CA THR A 799 -19.42 -12.10 9.06
C THR A 799 -19.73 -13.02 10.24
N ALA A 800 -18.83 -13.95 10.56
CA ALA A 800 -19.01 -14.88 11.67
C ALA A 800 -18.92 -14.20 13.04
N ILE A 801 -18.00 -13.24 13.20
CA ILE A 801 -17.91 -12.37 14.36
C ILE A 801 -19.22 -11.61 14.51
N GLN A 802 -19.71 -10.92 13.47
CA GLN A 802 -20.99 -10.21 13.53
C GLN A 802 -22.17 -11.12 13.92
N LYS A 803 -22.26 -12.32 13.33
CA LYS A 803 -23.29 -13.32 13.69
C LYS A 803 -23.15 -13.78 15.14
N LEU A 804 -21.92 -13.98 15.62
CA LEU A 804 -21.65 -14.38 17.00
C LEU A 804 -22.08 -13.28 17.96
N LEU A 805 -21.73 -12.02 17.65
CA LEU A 805 -22.07 -10.84 18.45
C LEU A 805 -23.58 -10.48 18.46
N GLN A 806 -24.36 -11.02 17.53
CA GLN A 806 -25.83 -10.90 17.55
C GLN A 806 -26.51 -11.83 18.57
N LYS A 807 -25.80 -12.81 19.13
CA LYS A 807 -26.33 -13.72 20.14
C LYS A 807 -26.36 -13.04 21.52
N SER A 808 -27.44 -13.26 22.27
CA SER A 808 -27.72 -12.59 23.56
C SER A 808 -26.79 -13.01 24.71
N ASP A 809 -26.00 -14.07 24.55
CA ASP A 809 -25.16 -14.71 25.57
C ASP A 809 -23.68 -14.31 25.51
N VAL A 810 -23.32 -13.37 24.62
CA VAL A 810 -21.96 -12.84 24.48
C VAL A 810 -21.61 -11.86 25.59
N ASN A 811 -20.66 -12.26 26.45
CA ASN A 811 -20.16 -11.45 27.58
C ASN A 811 -18.62 -11.33 27.52
N PRO A 812 -18.03 -10.16 27.82
CA PRO A 812 -16.58 -9.92 27.84
C PRO A 812 -15.79 -10.94 28.67
N GLY A 813 -16.34 -11.41 29.80
CA GLY A 813 -15.71 -12.40 30.66
C GLY A 813 -15.61 -13.82 30.06
N ARG A 814 -16.25 -14.07 28.91
CA ARG A 814 -16.27 -15.38 28.21
C ARG A 814 -15.80 -15.28 26.76
N LEU A 815 -15.24 -14.15 26.33
CA LEU A 815 -14.75 -13.98 24.95
C LEU A 815 -13.74 -15.06 24.57
N LYS A 816 -12.90 -15.49 25.52
CA LYS A 816 -11.94 -16.58 25.32
C LYS A 816 -12.62 -17.93 25.00
N ASP A 817 -13.75 -18.24 25.65
CA ASP A 817 -14.53 -19.46 25.34
C ASP A 817 -15.12 -19.38 23.92
N GLN A 818 -15.51 -18.17 23.50
CA GLN A 818 -16.18 -17.91 22.21
C GLN A 818 -15.22 -17.84 21.02
N VAL A 819 -13.92 -17.66 21.26
CA VAL A 819 -12.88 -17.84 20.23
C VAL A 819 -12.98 -19.25 19.61
N HIS A 820 -13.36 -20.27 20.41
CA HIS A 820 -13.50 -21.63 19.92
C HIS A 820 -14.54 -21.79 18.80
N ASP A 821 -15.62 -20.99 18.81
CA ASP A 821 -16.66 -21.00 17.77
C ASP A 821 -16.15 -20.47 16.42
N LEU A 822 -15.09 -19.65 16.42
CA LEU A 822 -14.50 -19.07 15.21
C LEU A 822 -13.35 -19.91 14.64
N MET A 823 -12.74 -20.79 15.45
CA MET A 823 -11.62 -21.67 15.04
C MET A 823 -11.87 -22.48 13.76
N PRO A 824 -13.09 -23.01 13.46
CA PRO A 824 -13.33 -23.75 12.22
C PRO A 824 -13.02 -22.97 10.93
N LEU A 825 -13.22 -21.65 10.92
CA LEU A 825 -12.95 -20.81 9.74
C LEU A 825 -11.46 -20.77 9.40
N TYR A 826 -10.60 -20.82 10.41
CA TYR A 826 -9.14 -20.85 10.24
C TYR A 826 -8.62 -22.23 9.88
N LYS A 827 -9.24 -23.26 10.46
CA LYS A 827 -8.96 -24.64 10.07
C LYS A 827 -9.27 -24.88 8.59
N ASN A 828 -10.09 -24.06 7.92
CA ASN A 828 -10.33 -24.17 6.49
C ASN A 828 -9.03 -23.97 5.67
N ASN A 829 -8.20 -22.97 5.99
CA ASN A 829 -6.92 -22.76 5.31
C ASN A 829 -5.96 -23.95 5.54
N ILE A 830 -5.90 -24.45 6.78
CA ILE A 830 -5.10 -25.64 7.14
C ILE A 830 -5.63 -26.89 6.39
N ASN A 831 -6.94 -27.08 6.33
CA ASN A 831 -7.57 -28.19 5.63
C ASN A 831 -7.34 -28.11 4.12
N LYS A 832 -7.33 -26.91 3.53
CA LYS A 832 -7.00 -26.69 2.12
C LYS A 832 -5.56 -27.09 1.84
N ILE A 833 -4.61 -26.64 2.68
CA ILE A 833 -3.20 -27.09 2.62
C ILE A 833 -3.11 -28.61 2.76
N ARG A 834 -3.75 -29.21 3.78
CA ARG A 834 -3.72 -30.66 4.00
C ARG A 834 -4.24 -31.44 2.78
N THR A 835 -5.37 -31.02 2.22
CA THR A 835 -5.97 -31.65 1.04
C THR A 835 -5.03 -31.55 -0.16
N ARG A 836 -4.41 -30.38 -0.37
CA ARG A 836 -3.44 -30.18 -1.45
C ARG A 836 -2.18 -31.02 -1.25
N LEU A 837 -1.65 -31.11 -0.02
CA LEU A 837 -0.52 -31.98 0.31
C LEU A 837 -0.82 -33.45 0.02
N LEU A 838 -1.99 -33.96 0.42
CA LEU A 838 -2.39 -35.34 0.14
C LEU A 838 -2.46 -35.66 -1.36
N ASN A 839 -2.75 -34.65 -2.18
CA ASN A 839 -2.87 -34.81 -3.63
C ASN A 839 -1.57 -34.53 -4.40
N GLU A 840 -0.73 -33.62 -3.92
CA GLU A 840 0.43 -33.08 -4.66
C GLU A 840 1.79 -33.46 -4.07
N PHE A 841 1.87 -33.84 -2.80
CA PHE A 841 3.13 -34.22 -2.17
C PHE A 841 3.48 -35.67 -2.52
N ASN A 842 4.73 -35.90 -2.90
CA ASN A 842 5.21 -37.24 -3.18
C ASN A 842 5.75 -37.90 -1.91
N PHE A 843 4.97 -38.78 -1.30
CA PHE A 843 5.40 -39.55 -0.13
C PHE A 843 6.42 -40.67 -0.44
N SER A 844 6.87 -40.78 -1.69
CA SER A 844 7.91 -41.74 -2.11
C SER A 844 9.33 -41.14 -2.15
N GLU A 845 9.57 -40.01 -1.47
CA GLU A 845 10.90 -39.41 -1.34
C GLU A 845 11.93 -40.42 -0.78
N ARG A 846 13.17 -40.31 -1.25
CA ARG A 846 14.30 -41.15 -0.86
C ARG A 846 15.47 -40.27 -0.46
N SER A 847 16.20 -40.71 0.57
CA SER A 847 17.48 -40.11 0.98
C SER A 847 18.62 -40.77 0.21
N ASN A 848 19.38 -39.99 -0.53
CA ASN A 848 20.58 -40.40 -1.27
C ASN A 848 21.83 -39.87 -0.56
N LYS A 849 22.89 -40.69 -0.52
CA LYS A 849 24.19 -40.29 0.04
C LYS A 849 25.14 -39.88 -1.07
N LEU A 850 25.58 -38.63 -1.07
CA LEU A 850 26.50 -38.06 -2.08
C LEU A 850 27.76 -37.54 -1.39
N GLN A 851 28.88 -37.48 -2.10
CA GLN A 851 30.16 -37.12 -1.48
C GLN A 851 30.96 -36.14 -2.35
N ILE A 852 31.56 -35.14 -1.69
CA ILE A 852 32.60 -34.28 -2.26
C ILE A 852 33.94 -34.64 -1.64
N GLY A 853 34.97 -34.78 -2.47
CA GLY A 853 36.36 -34.99 -2.05
C GLY A 853 37.27 -33.85 -2.47
N LEU A 854 37.48 -32.85 -1.61
CA LEU A 854 38.48 -31.82 -1.88
C LEU A 854 39.87 -32.37 -1.63
N ASP A 855 40.74 -32.27 -2.63
CA ASP A 855 42.13 -32.71 -2.62
C ASP A 855 43.02 -31.64 -3.28
N ALA A 856 44.24 -31.43 -2.77
CA ALA A 856 45.18 -30.47 -3.32
C ALA A 856 45.61 -30.80 -4.76
N ASP A 857 45.59 -32.09 -5.12
CA ASP A 857 46.01 -32.59 -6.43
C ASP A 857 44.83 -32.57 -7.43
N GLU A 858 43.64 -33.02 -7.01
CA GLU A 858 42.42 -33.05 -7.86
C GLU A 858 41.67 -31.71 -7.92
N THR A 859 41.70 -30.93 -6.84
CA THR A 859 40.94 -29.68 -6.68
C THR A 859 41.83 -28.54 -6.16
N PRO A 860 42.94 -28.21 -6.85
CA PRO A 860 43.93 -27.26 -6.36
C PRO A 860 43.35 -25.85 -6.14
N GLY A 861 42.37 -25.42 -6.95
CA GLY A 861 41.73 -24.11 -6.84
C GLY A 861 41.02 -23.91 -5.49
N PRO A 862 39.97 -24.71 -5.18
CA PRO A 862 39.27 -24.66 -3.89
C PRO A 862 40.19 -24.79 -2.68
N ILE A 863 41.16 -25.72 -2.71
CA ILE A 863 42.11 -25.92 -1.59
C ILE A 863 43.03 -24.71 -1.39
N LYS A 864 43.56 -24.11 -2.47
CA LYS A 864 44.37 -22.89 -2.37
C LYS A 864 43.58 -21.73 -1.79
N GLN A 865 42.34 -21.52 -2.25
CA GLN A 865 41.46 -20.48 -1.72
C GLN A 865 41.15 -20.70 -0.24
N LEU A 866 40.78 -21.92 0.14
CA LEU A 866 40.46 -22.27 1.52
C LEU A 866 41.65 -22.05 2.47
N ASN A 867 42.87 -22.43 2.05
CA ASN A 867 44.08 -22.22 2.85
C ASN A 867 44.52 -20.75 2.92
N HIS A 868 44.33 -19.99 1.84
CA HIS A 868 44.76 -18.59 1.76
C HIS A 868 43.76 -17.65 2.44
N TYR A 869 42.49 -17.71 2.06
CA TYR A 869 41.43 -16.82 2.53
C TYR A 869 40.67 -17.37 3.75
N GLY A 870 40.81 -18.66 4.07
CA GLY A 870 40.02 -19.32 5.12
C GLY A 870 38.62 -19.75 4.67
N GLU A 871 38.27 -19.51 3.40
CA GLU A 871 36.97 -19.88 2.83
C GLU A 871 37.06 -20.16 1.32
N THR A 872 36.12 -20.96 0.81
CA THR A 872 35.93 -21.20 -0.63
C THR A 872 34.47 -21.53 -0.92
N TYR A 873 34.07 -21.48 -2.19
CA TYR A 873 32.73 -21.82 -2.66
C TYR A 873 32.75 -23.07 -3.54
N LEU A 874 31.78 -23.95 -3.32
CA LEU A 874 31.60 -25.20 -4.05
C LEU A 874 30.31 -25.14 -4.86
N ASP A 875 30.38 -25.43 -6.15
CA ASP A 875 29.22 -25.65 -7.01
C ASP A 875 28.78 -27.12 -6.91
N PRO A 876 27.60 -27.42 -6.32
CA PRO A 876 27.11 -28.79 -6.15
C PRO A 876 27.20 -29.63 -7.41
N VAL A 877 27.00 -29.03 -8.58
CA VAL A 877 26.93 -29.79 -9.83
C VAL A 877 28.31 -30.12 -10.37
N SER A 878 29.25 -29.18 -10.29
CA SER A 878 30.65 -29.43 -10.65
C SER A 878 31.31 -30.50 -9.77
N PHE A 879 30.80 -30.70 -8.55
CA PHE A 879 31.31 -31.68 -7.59
C PHE A 879 30.42 -32.94 -7.46
N GLY A 880 29.47 -33.17 -8.37
CA GLY A 880 28.67 -34.41 -8.40
C GLY A 880 27.64 -34.57 -7.28
N LEU A 881 27.28 -33.49 -6.56
CA LEU A 881 26.21 -33.47 -5.56
C LEU A 881 24.81 -33.36 -6.16
N LEU A 882 24.65 -33.42 -7.48
CA LEU A 882 23.38 -33.21 -8.15
C LEU A 882 22.96 -34.42 -8.99
N LEU A 883 21.96 -35.15 -8.50
CA LEU A 883 21.34 -36.24 -9.26
C LEU A 883 20.32 -35.68 -10.25
N THR A 884 20.66 -35.71 -11.54
CA THR A 884 19.89 -35.08 -12.63
C THR A 884 18.60 -35.83 -13.00
N ASP A 885 18.42 -37.04 -12.50
CA ASP A 885 17.20 -37.85 -12.60
C ASP A 885 16.24 -37.61 -11.40
N GLN A 886 16.66 -36.81 -10.41
CA GLN A 886 15.86 -36.47 -9.25
C GLN A 886 15.28 -35.04 -9.34
N GLN A 887 14.26 -34.78 -8.53
CA GLN A 887 13.61 -33.49 -8.32
C GLN A 887 13.36 -33.25 -6.83
N LEU A 888 13.04 -32.01 -6.47
CA LEU A 888 12.81 -31.55 -5.09
C LEU A 888 13.98 -31.86 -4.14
N ALA A 889 15.20 -31.95 -4.68
CA ALA A 889 16.39 -32.36 -3.94
C ALA A 889 16.80 -31.32 -2.88
N ARG A 890 16.83 -31.74 -1.62
CA ARG A 890 17.21 -30.92 -0.45
C ARG A 890 18.28 -31.61 0.40
N ILE A 891 19.17 -30.83 1.00
CA ILE A 891 20.22 -31.33 1.88
C ILE A 891 19.62 -31.46 3.29
N SER A 892 19.37 -32.70 3.71
CA SER A 892 18.81 -33.01 5.03
C SER A 892 19.88 -33.00 6.11
N ASP A 893 21.10 -33.47 5.77
CA ASP A 893 22.24 -33.48 6.67
C ASP A 893 23.59 -33.49 5.92
N VAL A 894 24.65 -33.07 6.61
CA VAL A 894 26.03 -33.14 6.12
C VAL A 894 26.93 -33.68 7.22
N ASN A 895 27.92 -34.50 6.84
CA ASN A 895 28.93 -35.05 7.73
C ASN A 895 30.33 -34.86 7.13
N LEU A 896 31.25 -34.31 7.92
CA LEU A 896 32.67 -34.26 7.59
C LEU A 896 33.31 -35.58 7.97
N ILE A 897 33.79 -36.33 6.98
CA ILE A 897 34.28 -37.71 7.18
C ILE A 897 35.80 -37.83 7.16
N LYS A 898 36.52 -36.88 6.55
CA LYS A 898 37.99 -36.86 6.53
C LYS A 898 38.53 -35.44 6.47
N VAL A 899 39.61 -35.19 7.22
CA VAL A 899 40.45 -34.00 7.13
C VAL A 899 41.91 -34.45 7.17
N GLU A 900 42.72 -33.96 6.25
CA GLU A 900 44.15 -34.26 6.18
C GLU A 900 44.92 -32.96 5.98
N PHE A 901 45.99 -32.74 6.75
CA PHE A 901 46.83 -31.56 6.65
C PHE A 901 48.02 -31.82 5.71
N ASP A 902 48.48 -30.76 5.04
CA ASP A 902 49.66 -30.79 4.19
C ASP A 902 50.91 -31.12 5.02
N PRO A 903 51.58 -32.26 4.77
CA PRO A 903 52.77 -32.66 5.54
C PRO A 903 53.96 -31.73 5.32
N GLU A 904 53.99 -30.98 4.21
CA GLU A 904 55.00 -29.94 3.95
C GLU A 904 54.61 -28.58 4.55
N GLY A 905 53.40 -28.47 5.09
CA GLY A 905 52.89 -27.30 5.79
C GLY A 905 53.27 -27.27 7.28
N PRO A 906 53.06 -26.13 7.97
CA PRO A 906 53.16 -26.09 9.43
C PRO A 906 52.19 -27.09 10.07
N PRO A 907 52.62 -27.91 11.05
CA PRO A 907 51.75 -28.89 11.69
C PRO A 907 50.68 -28.20 12.56
N LEU A 908 49.50 -28.80 12.67
CA LEU A 908 48.48 -28.36 13.62
C LEU A 908 48.94 -28.72 15.05
N PRO A 909 49.08 -27.75 15.98
CA PRO A 909 49.47 -28.05 17.36
C PRO A 909 48.41 -28.89 18.09
N GLU A 910 48.82 -29.83 18.96
CA GLU A 910 47.91 -30.70 19.73
C GLU A 910 46.90 -29.95 20.61
N ASN A 911 47.23 -28.71 21.00
CA ASN A 911 46.36 -27.83 21.79
C ASN A 911 45.59 -26.81 20.94
N SER A 912 45.47 -27.03 19.63
CA SER A 912 44.71 -26.21 18.71
C SER A 912 43.70 -27.08 17.97
N ASN A 913 42.47 -26.59 17.88
CA ASN A 913 41.41 -27.25 17.11
C ASN A 913 41.14 -26.45 15.83
N VAL A 914 40.48 -27.09 14.88
CA VAL A 914 39.98 -26.44 13.67
C VAL A 914 38.48 -26.62 13.59
N VAL A 915 37.74 -25.52 13.53
CA VAL A 915 36.31 -25.52 13.26
C VAL A 915 36.13 -25.37 11.75
N ILE A 916 35.50 -26.36 11.14
CA ILE A 916 35.13 -26.37 9.73
C ILE A 916 33.63 -26.18 9.67
N SER A 917 33.15 -25.25 8.84
CA SER A 917 31.72 -25.04 8.65
C SER A 917 31.33 -24.98 7.18
N LEU A 918 30.14 -25.48 6.88
CA LEU A 918 29.53 -25.48 5.57
C LEU A 918 28.16 -24.81 5.67
N GLN A 919 27.91 -23.84 4.80
CA GLN A 919 26.64 -23.12 4.74
C GLN A 919 26.21 -22.97 3.28
N PRO A 920 24.98 -23.33 2.89
CA PRO A 920 24.44 -22.98 1.59
C PRO A 920 24.29 -21.46 1.46
N ASP A 921 24.43 -20.97 0.23
CA ASP A 921 24.07 -19.59 -0.08
C ASP A 921 22.58 -19.34 0.23
N LYS A 922 22.26 -18.07 0.49
CA LYS A 922 20.88 -17.65 0.74
C LYS A 922 19.95 -17.95 -0.44
N GLU A 923 20.49 -17.89 -1.65
CA GLU A 923 19.79 -18.27 -2.87
C GLU A 923 19.96 -19.75 -3.20
N GLY A 924 18.88 -20.34 -3.72
CA GLY A 924 18.88 -21.72 -4.19
C GLY A 924 17.96 -21.96 -5.36
N THR A 925 18.06 -23.16 -5.92
CA THR A 925 17.18 -23.62 -7.00
C THR A 925 16.55 -24.96 -6.63
N LEU A 926 15.27 -25.13 -6.88
CA LEU A 926 14.61 -26.44 -6.81
C LEU A 926 14.04 -26.82 -8.16
N ARG A 927 14.22 -28.07 -8.56
CA ARG A 927 13.53 -28.64 -9.72
C ARG A 927 12.21 -29.27 -9.29
N LYS A 928 11.14 -29.04 -10.06
CA LYS A 928 9.93 -29.88 -10.05
C LYS A 928 9.38 -29.99 -11.47
N SER A 929 9.20 -31.22 -11.92
CA SER A 929 8.82 -31.57 -13.28
C SER A 929 9.71 -30.85 -14.29
N GLU A 930 9.11 -30.08 -15.20
CA GLU A 930 9.80 -29.30 -16.22
C GLU A 930 10.37 -27.95 -15.77
N LYS A 931 10.10 -27.52 -14.53
CA LYS A 931 10.44 -26.16 -14.06
C LYS A 931 11.57 -26.16 -13.03
N LEU A 932 12.35 -25.08 -13.08
CA LEU A 932 13.33 -24.71 -12.06
C LEU A 932 12.80 -23.49 -11.30
N TYR A 933 12.72 -23.59 -9.99
CA TYR A 933 12.19 -22.59 -9.08
C TYR A 933 13.31 -21.94 -8.27
N ALA A 934 13.29 -20.61 -8.17
CA ALA A 934 14.19 -19.88 -7.30
C ALA A 934 13.62 -19.83 -5.88
N VAL A 935 14.49 -20.06 -4.89
CA VAL A 935 14.17 -19.91 -3.47
C VAL A 935 15.24 -19.07 -2.78
N TYR A 936 14.82 -18.36 -1.75
CA TYR A 936 15.66 -17.47 -0.96
C TYR A 936 15.40 -17.68 0.54
N SER A 937 16.45 -17.84 1.34
CA SER A 937 16.37 -17.96 2.80
C SER A 937 17.24 -16.91 3.48
N ASP A 938 16.67 -16.16 4.42
CA ASP A 938 17.43 -15.18 5.22
C ASP A 938 18.40 -15.84 6.19
N GLN A 939 18.07 -17.07 6.63
CA GLN A 939 18.84 -17.84 7.60
C GLN A 939 19.06 -19.27 7.09
N PRO A 940 19.97 -19.49 6.12
CA PRO A 940 20.28 -20.82 5.66
C PRO A 940 20.95 -21.63 6.77
N ILE A 941 20.58 -22.91 6.87
CA ILE A 941 21.14 -23.86 7.84
C ILE A 941 22.66 -23.96 7.65
N SER A 942 23.39 -23.96 8.76
CA SER A 942 24.84 -24.14 8.77
C SER A 942 25.19 -25.43 9.50
N TRP A 943 26.11 -26.19 8.94
CA TRP A 943 26.70 -27.36 9.58
C TRP A 943 28.13 -27.03 9.99
N SER A 944 28.55 -27.48 11.17
CA SER A 944 29.91 -27.29 11.64
C SER A 944 30.46 -28.52 12.36
N TRP A 945 31.76 -28.69 12.25
CA TRP A 945 32.52 -29.78 12.83
C TRP A 945 33.81 -29.22 13.42
N THR A 946 34.28 -29.83 14.51
CA THR A 946 35.54 -29.50 15.14
C THR A 946 36.50 -30.67 14.93
N TYR A 947 37.64 -30.40 14.29
CA TYR A 947 38.78 -31.30 14.25
C TYR A 947 39.65 -31.08 15.49
N ILE A 948 39.85 -32.15 16.27
CA ILE A 948 40.56 -32.17 17.55
C ILE A 948 41.74 -33.16 17.43
N PRO A 949 42.98 -32.66 17.23
CA PRO A 949 44.14 -33.52 16.96
C PRO A 949 44.53 -34.42 18.14
N SER A 950 44.12 -34.09 19.36
CA SER A 950 44.44 -34.87 20.57
C SER A 950 43.57 -36.12 20.77
N LYS A 951 42.55 -36.33 19.92
CA LYS A 951 41.70 -37.51 19.99
C LYS A 951 42.33 -38.71 19.28
N LYS A 952 41.80 -39.90 19.59
CA LYS A 952 42.22 -41.15 18.94
C LYS A 952 41.91 -41.08 17.45
N GLU A 953 42.76 -41.73 16.66
CA GLU A 953 42.57 -41.89 15.22
C GLU A 953 41.17 -42.45 14.89
N GLY A 954 40.46 -41.79 13.97
CA GLY A 954 39.05 -42.06 13.63
C GLY A 954 38.01 -41.37 14.53
N GLN A 955 38.42 -40.59 15.52
CA GLN A 955 37.54 -39.82 16.43
C GLN A 955 37.89 -38.32 16.48
N GLU A 956 38.77 -37.85 15.61
CA GLU A 956 39.26 -36.46 15.60
C GLU A 956 38.17 -35.46 15.19
N ILE A 957 37.16 -35.90 14.45
CA ILE A 957 36.09 -35.03 13.95
C ILE A 957 34.84 -35.16 14.83
N GLU A 958 34.44 -34.07 15.45
CA GLU A 958 33.17 -33.97 16.19
C GLU A 958 32.19 -33.03 15.49
N LYS A 959 30.98 -33.52 15.23
CA LYS A 959 29.88 -32.68 14.75
C LYS A 959 29.39 -31.76 15.88
N SER A 960 29.27 -30.47 15.59
CA SER A 960 28.74 -29.51 16.56
C SER A 960 27.25 -29.79 16.85
N GLN A 961 26.87 -29.70 18.11
CA GLN A 961 25.47 -29.80 18.55
C GLN A 961 24.84 -28.41 18.67
N PRO A 962 23.51 -28.28 18.51
CA PRO A 962 22.80 -27.07 18.90
C PRO A 962 23.11 -26.70 20.35
N SER A 963 23.21 -25.40 20.66
CA SER A 963 23.38 -24.97 22.04
C SER A 963 22.10 -25.24 22.84
N ARG A 964 22.21 -25.44 24.16
CA ARG A 964 21.02 -25.57 25.03
C ARG A 964 20.06 -24.40 24.89
N GLY A 965 20.59 -23.18 24.76
CA GLY A 965 19.78 -21.99 24.51
C GLY A 965 19.01 -22.03 23.18
N ALA A 966 19.61 -22.58 22.12
CA ALA A 966 18.90 -22.77 20.86
C ALA A 966 17.79 -23.82 20.99
N GLU A 967 18.04 -24.93 21.69
CA GLU A 967 17.03 -25.96 21.95
C GLU A 967 15.86 -25.42 22.80
N ASP A 968 16.15 -24.69 23.86
CA ASP A 968 15.15 -24.04 24.72
C ASP A 968 14.31 -23.03 23.92
N MET A 969 14.94 -22.25 23.05
CA MET A 969 14.24 -21.31 22.17
C MET A 969 13.30 -22.03 21.19
N PHE A 970 13.75 -23.12 20.58
CA PHE A 970 12.88 -23.94 19.72
C PHE A 970 11.70 -24.54 20.49
N ASN A 971 11.93 -24.98 21.74
CA ASN A 971 10.86 -25.51 22.58
C ASN A 971 9.89 -24.41 23.05
N PHE A 972 10.36 -23.18 23.26
CA PHE A 972 9.51 -22.03 23.56
C PHE A 972 8.61 -21.67 22.36
N ILE A 973 9.20 -21.54 21.17
CA ILE A 973 8.49 -21.17 19.93
C ILE A 973 7.48 -22.25 19.52
N LEU A 974 7.87 -23.53 19.60
CA LEU A 974 7.08 -24.64 19.09
C LEU A 974 6.40 -25.45 20.21
N GLY A 975 6.51 -25.09 21.48
CA GLY A 975 5.98 -25.80 22.64
C GLY A 975 6.69 -27.13 23.01
N ASP A 976 6.47 -27.63 24.23
CA ASP A 976 7.19 -28.75 24.87
C ASP A 976 7.17 -30.09 24.11
N GLN A 977 6.25 -30.30 23.16
CA GLN A 977 6.22 -31.51 22.31
C GLN A 977 7.13 -31.40 21.07
N ALA A 978 7.83 -30.29 20.87
CA ALA A 978 8.65 -30.03 19.69
C ALA A 978 9.76 -31.08 19.47
N GLY A 979 10.31 -31.67 20.54
CA GLY A 979 11.32 -32.73 20.45
C GLY A 979 10.87 -34.02 19.73
N LYS A 980 9.55 -34.25 19.58
CA LYS A 980 8.99 -35.39 18.84
C LYS A 980 8.83 -35.14 17.33
N VAL A 981 9.12 -33.92 16.87
CA VAL A 981 8.91 -33.50 15.49
C VAL A 981 10.23 -33.63 14.72
N ARG A 982 10.27 -34.50 13.70
CA ARG A 982 11.50 -34.81 12.92
C ARG A 982 12.00 -33.66 12.03
N GLN A 983 11.20 -32.62 11.77
CA GLN A 983 11.54 -31.51 10.86
C GLN A 983 11.11 -30.16 11.44
N LYS A 984 11.96 -29.56 12.28
CA LYS A 984 11.72 -28.21 12.84
C LYS A 984 12.09 -27.09 11.85
N MET A 985 13.10 -27.31 11.00
CA MET A 985 13.65 -26.32 10.06
C MET A 985 13.42 -26.73 8.60
N ALA A 986 13.36 -25.75 7.71
CA ALA A 986 13.28 -25.98 6.27
C ALA A 986 14.64 -26.41 5.70
N TYR A 987 14.69 -27.53 4.96
CA TYR A 987 15.93 -28.02 4.37
C TYR A 987 16.34 -27.20 3.14
N PRO A 988 17.62 -26.80 3.03
CA PRO A 988 18.11 -26.03 1.90
C PRO A 988 18.16 -26.88 0.63
N PRO A 989 17.97 -26.27 -0.55
CA PRO A 989 18.01 -27.00 -1.80
C PRO A 989 19.43 -27.42 -2.17
N VAL A 990 19.56 -28.62 -2.75
CA VAL A 990 20.86 -29.17 -3.19
C VAL A 990 21.52 -28.32 -4.27
N TRP A 991 20.73 -27.59 -5.06
CA TRP A 991 21.25 -26.75 -6.15
C TRP A 991 21.77 -25.38 -5.65
N SER A 992 21.85 -25.16 -4.34
CA SER A 992 22.50 -23.97 -3.76
C SER A 992 24.02 -24.12 -3.77
N ARG A 993 24.72 -23.07 -4.17
CA ARG A 993 26.18 -22.98 -3.98
C ARG A 993 26.49 -23.10 -2.47
N LEU A 994 27.60 -23.75 -2.15
CA LEU A 994 27.97 -24.06 -0.77
C LEU A 994 29.23 -23.29 -0.38
N LYS A 995 29.18 -22.56 0.73
CA LYS A 995 30.32 -21.87 1.31
C LYS A 995 30.98 -22.74 2.38
N LEU A 996 32.24 -23.10 2.17
CA LEU A 996 33.07 -23.83 3.11
C LEU A 996 34.04 -22.88 3.81
N LYS A 997 34.12 -22.93 5.14
CA LYS A 997 35.00 -22.07 5.96
C LYS A 997 35.84 -22.88 6.93
N ILE A 998 37.04 -22.39 7.23
CA ILE A 998 37.94 -22.94 8.25
C ILE A 998 38.36 -21.87 9.25
N ASN A 999 38.14 -22.14 10.53
CA ASN A 999 38.53 -21.27 11.64
C ASN A 999 39.41 -22.05 12.62
N PHE A 1000 40.60 -21.53 12.90
CA PHE A 1000 41.49 -22.13 13.88
C PHE A 1000 41.23 -21.51 15.25
N THR A 1001 41.24 -22.30 16.32
CA THR A 1001 41.04 -21.77 17.68
C THR A 1001 42.20 -20.92 18.18
N LYS A 1002 43.35 -20.98 17.51
CA LYS A 1002 44.51 -20.12 17.74
C LYS A 1002 44.80 -19.25 16.53
N ASN A 1003 45.24 -18.02 16.80
CA ASN A 1003 45.80 -17.14 15.79
C ASN A 1003 47.23 -17.59 15.46
N PHE A 1004 47.50 -17.82 14.18
CA PHE A 1004 48.84 -18.15 13.68
C PHE A 1004 49.49 -16.92 13.07
N ALA A 1005 50.81 -16.78 13.26
CA ALA A 1005 51.60 -15.77 12.55
C ALA A 1005 51.62 -16.06 11.03
N SER A 1006 51.89 -15.04 10.22
CA SER A 1006 51.96 -15.18 8.76
C SER A 1006 52.89 -16.32 8.33
N GLY A 1007 52.42 -17.19 7.43
CA GLY A 1007 53.16 -18.38 6.97
C GLY A 1007 53.24 -19.56 7.97
N LYS A 1008 52.73 -19.42 9.20
CA LYS A 1008 52.72 -20.49 10.23
C LYS A 1008 51.36 -21.19 10.39
N ARG A 1009 50.36 -20.79 9.60
CA ARG A 1009 49.03 -21.42 9.60
C ARG A 1009 49.11 -22.84 9.00
N PRO A 1010 48.57 -23.87 9.68
CA PRO A 1010 48.44 -25.19 9.09
C PRO A 1010 47.59 -25.16 7.82
N ARG A 1011 47.96 -25.99 6.83
CA ARG A 1011 47.28 -26.05 5.53
C ARG A 1011 46.53 -27.36 5.39
N ILE A 1012 45.29 -27.30 4.93
CA ILE A 1012 44.49 -28.48 4.58
C ILE A 1012 44.97 -29.01 3.22
N ARG A 1013 45.23 -30.31 3.16
CA ARG A 1013 45.51 -31.05 1.93
C ARG A 1013 44.25 -31.73 1.39
N LYS A 1014 43.48 -32.40 2.27
CA LYS A 1014 42.27 -33.14 1.88
C LYS A 1014 41.11 -32.89 2.83
N LEU A 1015 39.89 -32.83 2.30
CA LEU A 1015 38.66 -32.65 3.05
C LEU A 1015 37.47 -33.35 2.37
N TYR A 1016 36.82 -34.28 3.05
CA TYR A 1016 35.76 -35.11 2.46
C TYR A 1016 34.44 -34.90 3.20
N LEU A 1017 33.38 -34.59 2.44
CA LEU A 1017 32.05 -34.28 2.96
C LEU A 1017 31.04 -35.28 2.40
N LEU A 1018 30.23 -35.87 3.29
CA LEU A 1018 29.12 -36.76 2.97
C LEU A 1018 27.80 -36.00 3.17
N PHE A 1019 26.96 -35.99 2.14
CA PHE A 1019 25.67 -35.29 2.09
C PHE A 1019 24.53 -36.30 2.08
N ASP A 1020 23.57 -36.12 2.98
CA ASP A 1020 22.29 -36.84 2.97
C ASP A 1020 21.25 -35.96 2.25
N CYS A 1021 20.90 -36.33 1.01
CA CYS A 1021 20.03 -35.57 0.14
C CYS A 1021 18.65 -36.24 -0.02
N ASP A 1022 17.60 -35.59 0.47
CA ASP A 1022 16.21 -36.02 0.29
C ASP A 1022 15.70 -35.56 -1.07
N SER A 1023 15.15 -36.47 -1.86
CA SER A 1023 14.70 -36.18 -3.22
C SER A 1023 13.65 -37.18 -3.69
N SER A 1024 12.96 -36.87 -4.79
CA SER A 1024 12.06 -37.80 -5.47
C SER A 1024 12.44 -37.95 -6.94
N LEU A 1025 12.03 -39.06 -7.58
CA LEU A 1025 12.28 -39.28 -8.99
C LEU A 1025 11.60 -38.18 -9.83
N ALA A 1026 12.35 -37.62 -10.78
CA ALA A 1026 11.78 -36.78 -11.82
C ALA A 1026 10.97 -37.63 -12.83
N PRO A 1027 10.07 -37.03 -13.62
CA PRO A 1027 9.33 -37.77 -14.65
C PRO A 1027 10.27 -38.53 -15.60
N GLU A 1028 9.98 -39.82 -15.80
CA GLU A 1028 10.88 -40.75 -16.53
C GLU A 1028 11.10 -40.37 -17.98
N ASN A 1029 10.27 -39.53 -18.60
CA ASN A 1029 10.40 -39.13 -20.00
C ASN A 1029 11.22 -37.85 -20.20
N GLN A 1030 12.02 -37.44 -19.21
CA GLN A 1030 12.79 -36.20 -19.25
C GLN A 1030 14.30 -36.45 -19.15
N TYR A 1031 15.07 -35.61 -19.85
CA TYR A 1031 16.51 -35.48 -19.63
C TYR A 1031 16.88 -34.04 -19.32
N VAL A 1032 17.94 -33.89 -18.53
CA VAL A 1032 18.50 -32.59 -18.15
C VAL A 1032 19.73 -32.34 -19.02
N LEU A 1033 19.76 -31.16 -19.64
CA LEU A 1033 20.94 -30.61 -20.25
C LEU A 1033 21.51 -29.55 -19.32
N LYS A 1034 22.72 -29.80 -18.80
CA LYS A 1034 23.55 -28.74 -18.22
C LYS A 1034 24.33 -28.09 -19.35
N VAL A 1035 24.21 -26.78 -19.49
CA VAL A 1035 25.07 -26.01 -20.38
C VAL A 1035 26.09 -25.31 -19.51
N GLU A 1036 27.36 -25.43 -19.87
CA GLU A 1036 28.48 -24.84 -19.18
C GLU A 1036 29.32 -24.02 -20.13
N LYS A 1037 29.87 -22.93 -19.59
CA LYS A 1037 30.87 -22.15 -20.28
C LYS A 1037 32.23 -22.37 -19.62
N LEU A 1038 33.18 -22.87 -20.41
CA LEU A 1038 34.58 -23.02 -20.03
C LEU A 1038 35.45 -22.01 -20.78
N GLY A 1039 36.50 -21.53 -20.14
CA GLY A 1039 37.32 -20.44 -20.69
C GLY A 1039 36.76 -19.06 -20.35
N VAL A 1040 37.13 -18.02 -21.11
CA VAL A 1040 37.23 -16.67 -20.52
C VAL A 1040 36.07 -15.65 -20.69
N PRO A 1041 35.02 -15.82 -21.51
CA PRO A 1041 34.00 -14.78 -21.61
C PRO A 1041 33.02 -14.76 -20.45
N ALA A 1042 32.42 -13.60 -20.22
CA ALA A 1042 31.70 -13.25 -19.02
C ALA A 1042 30.35 -13.93 -18.84
N ALA A 1043 29.63 -13.87 -19.95
CA ALA A 1043 28.19 -13.92 -20.07
C ALA A 1043 27.90 -14.29 -21.52
N VAL A 1044 28.00 -15.58 -21.81
CA VAL A 1044 27.63 -16.08 -23.13
C VAL A 1044 26.14 -16.38 -23.10
N GLU A 1045 25.35 -15.61 -23.87
CA GLU A 1045 24.00 -16.05 -24.22
C GLU A 1045 24.14 -17.31 -25.09
N VAL A 1046 23.70 -18.43 -24.56
CA VAL A 1046 23.55 -19.65 -25.34
C VAL A 1046 22.09 -19.74 -25.75
N LYS A 1047 21.82 -19.52 -27.04
CA LYS A 1047 20.51 -19.84 -27.60
C LYS A 1047 20.37 -21.35 -27.62
N CYS A 1048 19.19 -21.82 -27.24
CA CYS A 1048 18.88 -23.21 -27.02
C CYS A 1048 17.52 -23.54 -27.63
N THR A 1049 17.32 -24.80 -28.03
CA THR A 1049 15.96 -25.29 -28.30
C THR A 1049 15.07 -24.99 -27.09
N LYS A 1050 13.81 -24.58 -27.33
CA LYS A 1050 12.84 -24.35 -26.25
C LYS A 1050 12.73 -25.59 -25.37
N ASP A 1051 13.00 -25.42 -24.08
CA ASP A 1051 12.83 -26.47 -23.09
C ASP A 1051 11.34 -26.69 -22.76
N LEU A 1052 11.05 -27.67 -21.90
CA LEU A 1052 9.69 -27.97 -21.47
C LEU A 1052 9.03 -26.82 -20.68
N ALA A 1053 9.81 -25.87 -20.13
CA ALA A 1053 9.31 -24.65 -19.50
C ALA A 1053 9.15 -23.48 -20.49
N GLY A 1054 9.38 -23.69 -21.78
CA GLY A 1054 9.25 -22.70 -22.85
C GLY A 1054 10.45 -21.76 -23.03
N ARG A 1055 11.57 -22.04 -22.35
CA ARG A 1055 12.76 -21.17 -22.30
C ARG A 1055 13.70 -21.52 -23.46
N ALA A 1056 14.14 -20.52 -24.23
CA ALA A 1056 14.88 -20.70 -25.49
C ALA A 1056 16.32 -20.18 -25.47
N ASN A 1057 16.79 -19.67 -24.34
CA ASN A 1057 18.12 -19.10 -24.19
C ASN A 1057 18.52 -19.16 -22.72
N GLY A 1058 19.82 -19.16 -22.42
CA GLY A 1058 20.33 -19.06 -21.06
C GLY A 1058 21.66 -18.30 -21.02
N LEU A 1059 22.04 -17.85 -19.83
CA LEU A 1059 23.27 -17.09 -19.60
C LEU A 1059 24.25 -17.97 -18.82
N ASN A 1060 25.49 -18.05 -19.28
CA ASN A 1060 26.55 -18.81 -18.60
C ASN A 1060 26.17 -20.28 -18.34
N ASN A 1061 26.24 -20.70 -17.09
CA ASN A 1061 25.88 -22.05 -16.67
C ASN A 1061 24.40 -22.08 -16.34
N PHE A 1062 23.64 -22.91 -17.06
CA PHE A 1062 22.21 -23.07 -16.83
C PHE A 1062 21.75 -24.49 -17.13
N TYR A 1063 20.57 -24.83 -16.65
CA TYR A 1063 19.95 -26.13 -16.85
C TYR A 1063 18.70 -26.01 -17.71
N ARG A 1064 18.51 -26.94 -18.63
CA ARG A 1064 17.29 -27.08 -19.43
C ARG A 1064 16.76 -28.50 -19.30
N ILE A 1065 15.44 -28.62 -19.32
CA ILE A 1065 14.77 -29.91 -19.17
C ILE A 1065 13.99 -30.18 -20.46
N PHE A 1066 14.30 -31.29 -21.11
CA PHE A 1066 13.71 -31.69 -22.39
C PHE A 1066 13.04 -33.05 -22.29
N ILE A 1067 12.17 -33.37 -23.25
CA ILE A 1067 11.67 -34.73 -23.45
C ILE A 1067 12.84 -35.62 -23.92
N LYS A 1068 12.86 -36.89 -23.52
CA LYS A 1068 13.84 -37.88 -24.00
C LYS A 1068 13.97 -37.85 -25.53
N ASN A 1069 15.20 -37.93 -26.02
CA ASN A 1069 15.54 -37.94 -27.44
C ASN A 1069 15.14 -36.67 -28.22
N THR A 1070 14.92 -35.54 -27.52
CA THR A 1070 14.72 -34.26 -28.20
C THR A 1070 15.98 -33.88 -28.98
N GLN A 1071 15.80 -33.41 -30.22
CA GLN A 1071 16.86 -32.77 -30.99
C GLN A 1071 17.12 -31.37 -30.43
N VAL A 1072 18.24 -31.22 -29.72
CA VAL A 1072 18.65 -29.95 -29.13
C VAL A 1072 19.61 -29.23 -30.07
N SER A 1073 19.38 -27.93 -30.25
CA SER A 1073 20.29 -27.02 -30.91
C SER A 1073 20.81 -26.04 -29.88
N LEU A 1074 22.14 -25.94 -29.75
CA LEU A 1074 22.81 -24.88 -29.01
C LEU A 1074 23.50 -23.95 -30.01
N SER A 1075 23.47 -22.65 -29.76
CA SER A 1075 24.30 -21.73 -30.51
C SER A 1075 24.79 -20.59 -29.65
N VAL A 1076 26.05 -20.26 -29.83
CA VAL A 1076 26.74 -19.12 -29.22
C VAL A 1076 27.21 -18.16 -30.31
N PRO A 1077 27.53 -16.89 -29.97
CA PRO A 1077 28.23 -16.03 -30.91
C PRO A 1077 29.63 -16.60 -31.24
N SER A 1078 30.23 -16.20 -32.37
CA SER A 1078 31.60 -16.63 -32.71
C SER A 1078 32.66 -16.01 -31.80
N ASN A 1079 32.36 -14.82 -31.28
CA ASN A 1079 33.18 -14.08 -30.33
C ASN A 1079 32.28 -13.52 -29.24
N SER A 1080 32.73 -13.55 -27.99
CA SER A 1080 32.08 -12.93 -26.84
C SER A 1080 33.18 -12.41 -25.94
N ASP A 1081 33.09 -11.18 -25.43
CA ASP A 1081 34.02 -10.61 -24.43
C ASP A 1081 35.51 -10.89 -24.75
N GLY A 1082 36.01 -10.43 -25.90
CA GLY A 1082 37.43 -10.58 -26.29
C GLY A 1082 37.90 -12.02 -26.52
N ALA A 1083 37.04 -13.02 -26.29
CA ALA A 1083 37.32 -14.42 -26.45
C ALA A 1083 36.65 -14.99 -27.71
N ALA A 1084 37.42 -15.74 -28.49
CA ALA A 1084 36.92 -16.49 -29.62
C ALA A 1084 36.38 -17.84 -29.13
N PHE A 1085 35.21 -18.21 -29.62
CA PHE A 1085 34.68 -19.55 -29.43
C PHE A 1085 35.61 -20.56 -30.10
N GLN A 1086 36.06 -21.56 -29.35
CA GLN A 1086 36.97 -22.59 -29.84
C GLN A 1086 36.22 -23.85 -30.27
N SER A 1087 35.45 -24.42 -29.35
CA SER A 1087 34.73 -25.67 -29.64
C SER A 1087 33.63 -25.96 -28.62
N TRP A 1088 32.72 -26.87 -29.00
CA TRP A 1088 31.82 -27.54 -28.06
C TRP A 1088 32.37 -28.90 -27.66
N THR A 1089 32.25 -29.23 -26.38
CA THR A 1089 32.40 -30.58 -25.85
C THR A 1089 31.07 -31.02 -25.26
N VAL A 1090 30.66 -32.25 -25.54
CA VAL A 1090 29.39 -32.80 -25.06
C VAL A 1090 29.65 -34.13 -24.38
N PHE A 1091 29.14 -34.28 -23.18
CA PHE A 1091 29.28 -35.46 -22.34
C PHE A 1091 27.94 -36.16 -22.14
N GLY A 1092 27.98 -37.49 -21.97
CA GLY A 1092 26.80 -38.32 -21.69
C GLY A 1092 26.14 -38.96 -22.92
N ASN A 1093 26.76 -38.90 -24.11
CA ASN A 1093 26.30 -39.60 -25.31
C ASN A 1093 27.50 -40.16 -26.10
N GLU A 1094 27.57 -41.49 -26.25
CA GLU A 1094 28.65 -42.20 -26.97
C GLU A 1094 28.70 -41.85 -28.47
N ASN A 1095 27.63 -41.26 -29.04
CA ASN A 1095 27.49 -40.97 -30.46
C ASN A 1095 27.74 -39.51 -30.84
N VAL A 1096 28.20 -38.65 -29.92
CA VAL A 1096 28.51 -37.24 -30.19
C VAL A 1096 30.01 -37.03 -30.08
N ASP A 1097 30.68 -36.78 -31.21
CA ASP A 1097 32.12 -36.48 -31.24
C ASP A 1097 32.44 -35.22 -30.44
N SER A 1098 33.44 -35.26 -29.55
CA SER A 1098 33.94 -34.08 -28.84
C SER A 1098 34.79 -33.17 -29.75
N GLY A 1099 34.75 -31.85 -29.51
CA GLY A 1099 35.58 -30.86 -30.22
C GLY A 1099 34.93 -30.25 -31.46
N HIS A 1100 33.64 -29.90 -31.40
CA HIS A 1100 32.94 -29.27 -32.52
C HIS A 1100 33.28 -27.77 -32.63
N GLU A 1101 34.09 -27.40 -33.64
CA GLU A 1101 34.56 -26.01 -33.89
C GLU A 1101 33.47 -25.03 -34.40
N LYS A 1102 32.24 -25.49 -34.65
CA LYS A 1102 31.14 -24.62 -35.12
C LYS A 1102 30.43 -24.00 -33.92
N THR A 1103 30.12 -22.71 -34.01
CA THR A 1103 29.37 -21.96 -32.99
C THR A 1103 27.96 -22.50 -32.73
N SER A 1104 27.41 -23.27 -33.67
CA SER A 1104 26.14 -23.97 -33.55
C SER A 1104 26.35 -25.48 -33.52
N LEU A 1105 25.72 -26.13 -32.55
CA LEU A 1105 25.79 -27.56 -32.28
C LEU A 1105 24.38 -28.14 -32.27
N LYS A 1106 24.18 -29.29 -32.92
CA LYS A 1106 22.92 -30.05 -32.89
C LYS A 1106 23.18 -31.49 -32.50
N PHE A 1107 22.41 -32.01 -31.55
CA PHE A 1107 22.54 -33.38 -31.06
C PHE A 1107 21.20 -33.90 -30.52
N SER A 1108 21.03 -35.23 -30.52
CA SER A 1108 19.92 -35.87 -29.82
C SER A 1108 20.27 -36.02 -28.35
N LEU A 1109 19.37 -35.56 -27.47
CA LEU A 1109 19.51 -35.71 -26.03
C LEU A 1109 19.08 -37.14 -25.64
N SER A 1110 20.01 -38.11 -25.73
CA SER A 1110 19.76 -39.53 -25.45
C SER A 1110 19.99 -39.93 -23.98
N ASN A 1111 20.57 -39.04 -23.17
CA ASN A 1111 20.73 -39.19 -21.73
C ASN A 1111 20.72 -37.81 -21.04
N HIS A 1112 20.91 -37.76 -19.72
CA HIS A 1112 21.35 -36.54 -19.04
C HIS A 1112 22.74 -36.17 -19.56
N MET A 1113 22.90 -34.93 -20.03
CA MET A 1113 24.09 -34.52 -20.77
C MET A 1113 24.62 -33.18 -20.27
N ILE A 1114 25.92 -32.97 -20.47
CA ILE A 1114 26.59 -31.70 -20.21
C ILE A 1114 27.15 -31.20 -21.54
N ALA A 1115 26.84 -29.97 -21.91
CA ALA A 1115 27.40 -29.31 -23.08
C ALA A 1115 28.26 -28.13 -22.63
N GLN A 1116 29.55 -28.20 -22.93
CA GLN A 1116 30.54 -27.19 -22.61
C GLN A 1116 30.91 -26.40 -23.86
N SER A 1117 30.73 -25.08 -23.82
CA SER A 1117 31.36 -24.19 -24.80
C SER A 1117 32.74 -23.77 -24.30
N HIS A 1118 33.79 -23.96 -25.11
CA HIS A 1118 35.17 -23.58 -24.81
C HIS A 1118 35.53 -22.26 -25.51
N TRP A 1119 36.24 -21.39 -24.82
CA TRP A 1119 36.55 -20.04 -25.27
C TRP A 1119 37.95 -19.58 -24.84
N ASP A 1120 38.69 -18.93 -25.72
CA ASP A 1120 40.03 -18.39 -25.44
C ASP A 1120 40.18 -16.93 -25.90
N TYR A 1121 40.96 -16.13 -25.18
CA TYR A 1121 41.22 -14.72 -25.54
C TYR A 1121 41.93 -14.57 -26.88
N MET A 1122 41.56 -13.55 -27.65
CA MET A 1122 42.17 -13.26 -28.95
C MET A 1122 43.62 -12.75 -28.88
N HIS A 1123 44.19 -12.50 -27.69
CA HIS A 1123 45.53 -11.90 -27.51
C HIS A 1123 46.56 -12.73 -26.75
N GLN A 1124 46.43 -14.06 -26.72
CA GLN A 1124 47.56 -14.96 -26.43
C GLN A 1124 47.87 -15.84 -27.64
N SER A 1125 48.35 -15.23 -28.73
CA SER A 1125 49.22 -15.93 -29.68
C SER A 1125 50.69 -15.77 -29.26
N THR A 1126 51.02 -16.12 -28.03
CA THR A 1126 52.41 -16.46 -27.69
C THR A 1126 52.67 -17.88 -28.17
N GLY A 1127 53.03 -17.99 -29.45
CA GLY A 1127 53.90 -19.05 -30.00
C GLY A 1127 53.85 -20.44 -29.40
N THR A 1128 52.67 -20.97 -29.08
CA THR A 1128 52.44 -22.40 -28.88
C THR A 1128 51.16 -22.70 -29.64
N GLU A 1129 51.31 -22.96 -30.94
CA GLU A 1129 50.24 -23.57 -31.72
C GLU A 1129 49.92 -24.93 -31.06
N VAL A 1130 48.83 -24.99 -30.30
CA VAL A 1130 48.13 -26.25 -30.10
C VAL A 1130 47.55 -26.60 -31.46
N ILE A 1131 48.30 -27.39 -32.23
CA ILE A 1131 47.90 -27.86 -33.55
C ILE A 1131 46.54 -28.57 -33.36
N SER A 1132 45.47 -28.03 -33.96
CA SER A 1132 44.12 -28.60 -33.81
C SER A 1132 44.12 -30.06 -34.25
N ARG A 1133 43.26 -30.91 -33.69
CA ARG A 1133 43.19 -32.36 -34.02
C ARG A 1133 43.02 -32.60 -35.53
N LYS A 1134 42.32 -31.68 -36.20
CA LYS A 1134 42.12 -31.66 -37.66
C LYS A 1134 43.38 -31.26 -38.41
N ALA A 1135 44.18 -30.33 -37.87
CA ALA A 1135 45.50 -29.98 -38.38
C ALA A 1135 46.53 -31.09 -38.12
N LEU A 1136 46.55 -31.73 -36.94
CA LEU A 1136 47.36 -32.92 -36.64
C LEU A 1136 46.97 -34.11 -37.53
N ARG A 1137 45.68 -34.35 -37.78
CA ARG A 1137 45.22 -35.36 -38.77
C ARG A 1137 45.68 -35.00 -40.17
N LYS A 1138 45.54 -33.75 -40.61
CA LYS A 1138 46.04 -33.30 -41.92
C LYS A 1138 47.55 -33.48 -42.07
N ILE A 1139 48.31 -33.22 -41.00
CA ILE A 1139 49.76 -33.44 -40.94
C ILE A 1139 50.06 -34.96 -40.95
N ALA A 1140 49.36 -35.77 -40.16
CA ALA A 1140 49.52 -37.23 -40.18
C ALA A 1140 49.20 -37.85 -41.55
N GLU A 1141 48.23 -37.30 -42.27
CA GLU A 1141 47.78 -37.78 -43.59
C GLU A 1141 48.68 -37.30 -44.72
N ASN A 1142 49.19 -36.06 -44.66
CA ASN A 1142 49.81 -35.39 -45.82
C ASN A 1142 51.26 -34.91 -45.60
N HIS A 1143 51.87 -35.12 -44.43
CA HIS A 1143 53.24 -34.66 -44.20
C HIS A 1143 54.25 -35.51 -44.98
N PRO A 1144 55.20 -34.89 -45.70
CA PRO A 1144 56.11 -35.62 -46.60
C PRO A 1144 56.98 -36.64 -45.85
N GLU A 1145 57.43 -36.31 -44.64
CA GLU A 1145 58.26 -37.19 -43.81
C GLU A 1145 57.47 -38.26 -43.04
N LYS A 1146 57.93 -39.51 -43.14
CA LYS A 1146 57.27 -40.69 -42.55
C LYS A 1146 57.38 -40.75 -41.03
N ASP A 1147 58.48 -40.27 -40.45
CA ASP A 1147 58.72 -40.30 -39.00
C ASP A 1147 57.91 -39.22 -38.26
N VAL A 1148 57.66 -38.07 -38.92
CA VAL A 1148 56.73 -37.06 -38.44
C VAL A 1148 55.30 -37.61 -38.46
N ARG A 1149 54.87 -38.28 -39.54
CA ARG A 1149 53.56 -38.95 -39.58
C ARG A 1149 53.39 -39.98 -38.46
N LYS A 1150 54.42 -40.79 -38.19
CA LYS A 1150 54.41 -41.82 -37.15
C LYS A 1150 54.40 -41.22 -35.73
N SER A 1151 55.14 -40.13 -35.52
CA SER A 1151 55.18 -39.40 -34.24
C SER A 1151 53.88 -38.65 -33.96
N VAL A 1152 53.30 -38.02 -34.98
CA VAL A 1152 51.99 -37.36 -34.91
C VAL A 1152 50.86 -38.38 -34.75
N GLN A 1153 50.93 -39.55 -35.40
CA GLN A 1153 50.02 -40.68 -35.14
C GLN A 1153 50.18 -41.23 -33.72
N GLY A 1154 51.40 -41.31 -33.18
CA GLY A 1154 51.67 -41.70 -31.80
C GLY A 1154 51.13 -40.68 -30.78
N LEU A 1155 51.18 -39.39 -31.08
CA LEU A 1155 50.53 -38.32 -30.32
C LEU A 1155 48.99 -38.44 -30.40
N LEU A 1156 48.42 -38.67 -31.59
CA LEU A 1156 46.99 -38.89 -31.78
C LEU A 1156 46.49 -40.15 -31.05
N ALA A 1157 47.32 -41.19 -30.92
CA ALA A 1157 47.00 -42.44 -30.22
C ALA A 1157 47.14 -42.36 -28.69
N LYS A 1158 47.87 -41.38 -28.16
CA LYS A 1158 48.02 -41.15 -26.70
C LYS A 1158 46.92 -40.24 -26.11
N ILE A 1159 46.10 -39.60 -26.95
CA ILE A 1159 45.12 -38.56 -26.55
C ILE A 1159 43.68 -39.08 -26.68
N ILE A 1160 43.45 -40.37 -26.44
CA ILE A 1160 42.09 -40.88 -26.19
C ILE A 1160 42.18 -41.98 -25.14
N PRO A 1161 41.98 -41.66 -23.86
CA PRO A 1161 41.24 -42.59 -23.02
C PRO A 1161 39.74 -42.35 -23.30
N ALA A 1162 38.97 -43.43 -23.35
CA ALA A 1162 37.52 -43.32 -23.23
C ALA A 1162 37.21 -42.70 -21.86
N ASP A 1163 36.32 -41.70 -21.82
CA ASP A 1163 35.90 -41.11 -20.55
C ASP A 1163 35.28 -42.20 -19.66
N LEU A 1164 35.83 -42.39 -18.47
CA LEU A 1164 35.30 -43.33 -17.48
C LEU A 1164 34.07 -42.72 -16.80
N VAL A 1165 32.96 -43.46 -16.79
CA VAL A 1165 31.73 -43.01 -16.15
C VAL A 1165 31.83 -43.20 -14.63
N ILE A 1166 31.81 -42.10 -13.88
CA ILE A 1166 31.77 -42.11 -12.41
C ILE A 1166 30.31 -42.27 -11.98
N ARG A 1167 30.01 -43.33 -11.23
CA ARG A 1167 28.65 -43.68 -10.79
C ARG A 1167 28.49 -43.60 -9.28
N LEU A 1168 27.25 -43.42 -8.85
CA LEU A 1168 26.92 -43.32 -7.42
C LEU A 1168 27.25 -44.61 -6.64
N LYS A 1169 27.10 -45.76 -7.29
CA LYS A 1169 27.30 -47.10 -6.70
C LYS A 1169 28.04 -47.99 -7.71
N PRO A 1170 28.68 -49.09 -7.28
CA PRO A 1170 29.36 -50.03 -8.17
C PRO A 1170 28.34 -50.90 -8.93
N ASP A 1171 27.55 -50.26 -9.79
CA ASP A 1171 26.47 -50.86 -10.59
C ASP A 1171 26.35 -50.10 -11.92
N GLN A 1172 26.21 -50.82 -13.04
CA GLN A 1172 26.09 -50.23 -14.37
C GLN A 1172 24.80 -49.43 -14.57
N ASP A 1173 23.77 -49.72 -13.77
CA ASP A 1173 22.50 -48.97 -13.81
C ASP A 1173 22.46 -47.82 -12.80
N ALA A 1174 23.52 -47.64 -11.99
CA ALA A 1174 23.58 -46.53 -11.04
C ALA A 1174 23.69 -45.17 -11.72
N ALA A 1175 23.12 -44.17 -11.06
CA ALA A 1175 23.15 -42.77 -11.50
C ALA A 1175 24.59 -42.30 -11.76
N VAL A 1176 24.77 -41.60 -12.88
CA VAL A 1176 26.04 -41.01 -13.27
C VAL A 1176 26.25 -39.71 -12.49
N LEU A 1177 27.39 -39.60 -11.82
CA LEU A 1177 27.81 -38.43 -11.05
C LEU A 1177 28.73 -37.50 -11.85
N GLY A 1178 29.51 -38.06 -12.77
CA GLY A 1178 30.49 -37.33 -13.57
C GLY A 1178 31.28 -38.25 -14.49
N LEU A 1179 32.32 -37.69 -15.11
CA LEU A 1179 33.25 -38.40 -15.97
C LEU A 1179 34.67 -38.18 -15.49
N ALA A 1180 35.51 -39.21 -15.62
CA ALA A 1180 36.96 -39.12 -15.43
C ALA A 1180 37.69 -39.35 -16.75
N THR A 1181 38.66 -38.49 -17.03
CA THR A 1181 39.43 -38.57 -18.28
C THR A 1181 40.29 -39.83 -18.36
N SER A 1182 40.89 -40.28 -17.26
CA SER A 1182 41.57 -41.58 -17.16
C SER A 1182 41.74 -42.00 -15.70
N LEU A 1183 41.98 -43.29 -15.45
CA LEU A 1183 42.37 -43.79 -14.12
C LEU A 1183 43.74 -43.27 -13.67
N ASP A 1184 44.66 -43.00 -14.60
CA ASP A 1184 46.01 -42.53 -14.28
C ASP A 1184 46.01 -41.14 -13.63
N ASN A 1185 45.02 -40.31 -13.96
CA ASN A 1185 44.85 -38.95 -13.45
C ASN A 1185 43.71 -38.85 -12.43
N THR A 1186 43.42 -39.94 -11.73
CA THR A 1186 42.30 -40.02 -10.79
C THR A 1186 42.77 -40.67 -9.48
N THR A 1187 42.42 -40.05 -8.35
CA THR A 1187 42.75 -40.58 -7.02
C THR A 1187 41.86 -41.78 -6.66
N ILE A 1188 42.43 -42.97 -6.52
CA ILE A 1188 41.70 -44.17 -6.06
C ILE A 1188 41.53 -44.13 -4.55
N LEU A 1189 40.29 -44.31 -4.07
CA LEU A 1189 39.92 -44.29 -2.66
C LEU A 1189 39.73 -45.70 -2.09
N GLU A 1190 39.07 -46.57 -2.84
CA GLU A 1190 38.75 -47.95 -2.45
C GLU A 1190 38.72 -48.86 -3.67
N GLU A 1191 39.22 -50.11 -3.53
CA GLU A 1191 39.03 -51.15 -4.55
C GLU A 1191 37.81 -52.00 -4.21
N GLY A 1192 36.83 -52.00 -5.12
CA GLY A 1192 35.61 -52.80 -5.02
C GLY A 1192 35.75 -54.19 -5.63
N LYS A 1193 34.62 -54.91 -5.67
CA LYS A 1193 34.51 -56.21 -6.36
C LYS A 1193 34.27 -56.02 -7.86
N ASP A 1194 34.56 -57.06 -8.63
CA ASP A 1194 34.21 -57.16 -10.07
C ASP A 1194 34.73 -56.01 -10.94
N GLY A 1195 35.91 -55.47 -10.60
CA GLY A 1195 36.55 -54.41 -11.38
C GLY A 1195 36.04 -53.00 -11.12
N TRP A 1196 35.18 -52.79 -10.11
CA TRP A 1196 34.80 -51.45 -9.65
C TRP A 1196 35.85 -50.84 -8.72
N LYS A 1197 36.14 -49.55 -8.88
CA LYS A 1197 37.01 -48.77 -8.00
C LYS A 1197 36.30 -47.49 -7.58
N GLN A 1198 36.29 -47.18 -6.29
CA GLN A 1198 35.86 -45.87 -5.83
C GLN A 1198 36.99 -44.88 -6.05
N VAL A 1199 36.67 -43.73 -6.63
CA VAL A 1199 37.62 -42.72 -7.05
C VAL A 1199 37.18 -41.32 -6.63
N ASN A 1200 38.14 -40.41 -6.55
CA ASN A 1200 37.93 -38.97 -6.50
C ASN A 1200 38.58 -38.35 -7.75
N HIS A 1201 37.78 -37.73 -8.61
CA HIS A 1201 38.28 -37.01 -9.79
C HIS A 1201 37.69 -35.60 -9.84
N ASN A 1202 38.53 -34.57 -9.82
CA ASN A 1202 38.10 -33.17 -9.76
C ASN A 1202 37.07 -32.88 -8.64
N GLY A 1203 37.13 -33.65 -7.55
CA GLY A 1203 36.25 -33.54 -6.39
C GLY A 1203 34.94 -34.33 -6.45
N ILE A 1204 34.66 -35.01 -7.56
CA ILE A 1204 33.55 -35.95 -7.70
C ILE A 1204 33.98 -37.30 -7.12
N VAL A 1205 33.28 -37.76 -6.07
CA VAL A 1205 33.55 -39.07 -5.46
C VAL A 1205 32.48 -40.08 -5.87
N GLY A 1206 32.91 -41.18 -6.49
CA GLY A 1206 32.02 -42.25 -6.95
C GLY A 1206 32.77 -43.47 -7.44
N TRP A 1207 32.09 -44.37 -8.14
CA TRP A 1207 32.61 -45.66 -8.59
C TRP A 1207 32.80 -45.69 -10.11
N VAL A 1208 33.97 -46.14 -10.56
CA VAL A 1208 34.28 -46.41 -11.98
C VAL A 1208 34.54 -47.89 -12.19
N HIS A 1209 34.23 -48.43 -13.37
CA HIS A 1209 34.45 -49.84 -13.71
C HIS A 1209 35.61 -49.97 -14.69
N VAL A 1210 36.59 -50.81 -14.38
CA VAL A 1210 37.91 -50.84 -15.06
C VAL A 1210 38.01 -51.86 -16.21
N ASN A 1211 36.88 -52.33 -16.76
CA ASN A 1211 36.85 -53.27 -17.89
C ASN A 1211 36.15 -52.72 -19.16
N GLN A 1212 36.24 -51.41 -19.41
CA GLN A 1212 35.78 -50.79 -20.67
C GLN A 1212 36.92 -50.10 -21.40
#